data_AF-A0A932JJD7-F1
#
_entry.id   AF-A0A932JJD7-F1
#
_cell.length_a   1.000
_cell.length_b   1.000
_cell.length_c   1.000
_cell.angle_alpha   90.00
_cell.angle_beta   90.00
_cell.angle_gamma   90.00
#
_symmetry.space_group_name_H-M   'P 1'
#
loop_
_entity.id
_entity.type
_entity.pdbx_description
1 polymer ?
#
loop_
_entity_poly.entity_id
_entity_poly.type
_entity_poly.pdbx_seq_one_letter_code
_entity_poly.pdbx_strand_id
1 'polypeptide(L)'
;MLTAFISSLGLTGDLTVAVLSLAIFAAILFIYNSVVIVGGVQIAVLERRWLGASMPEGRVVAMANEVGIQARILGPGLHLLIPFLYRTEKAPMMVVDENEVGLVESIDGAPVPPGRIFGKALGNHNLFQDGEAFLSGGGEKGPQVQILPPGTYRINPYLFKIVKRPALRITNNKIGVVVATDGQPMTPGRLLGRSVKGHENFQNGQAFLEQGGQKGPQIDILLPGSYRVNTAMFSVEMREAVVIPAQKVGMVTAKDGEPLPSSEYVAKSVQGHKDFQDGASFLSAGGQRGPQLDFLKPGTYYVNPLMFDAAFDEVLQVARGEVSVVVSNIGKDPAGIGVAAGAANAKPEDRLKDGIERYVVDSGYRGIQREVLGPGTYYLNKLAYTPHIIPTTNITIDWAEEKSPTRGERAFNPLSIVSKDGFQMTVEVKVILRVLPEQAPHMVARIGTIDNLIEHVVHPLIDSSFRNQSSSTEAMKFMQDRHEEQRKAGEHIMSELKRYHVECVSVLICQIVLPERLMQTLTNKVVAAQQMSMFDSQQEAEARRREMEKTKAQADLQPSLVKAEIDVQIATQAKQSMITSAEGRSQATRLEQEGIAAGISAVGKAEGDKILAIGQATAEAYVRQAAAVGQGPLAMIEVMTRVKDGKIKITPDIMVSSNGGHNGDGASSNMLAAFMASLMGSGMKLVPQDSGTPPPPKKS
;
A
#
# COMPACT_ATOMS: atom_id res chain seq x y z
N MET A 1 -25.71 126.30 -7.27
CA MET A 1 -24.36 126.47 -7.86
C MET A 1 -24.41 126.52 -9.39
N LEU A 2 -25.04 125.56 -10.08
CA LEU A 2 -25.12 125.56 -11.56
C LEU A 2 -25.88 126.78 -12.12
N THR A 3 -26.99 127.17 -11.49
CA THR A 3 -27.78 128.36 -11.87
C THR A 3 -27.00 129.67 -11.74
N ALA A 4 -26.15 129.80 -10.71
CA ALA A 4 -25.30 130.97 -10.51
C ALA A 4 -24.14 131.06 -11.53
N PHE A 5 -23.64 129.91 -12.00
CA PHE A 5 -22.60 129.84 -13.03
C PHE A 5 -23.16 130.14 -14.43
N ILE A 6 -24.40 129.74 -14.72
CA ILE A 6 -25.06 130.03 -16.01
C ILE A 6 -25.35 131.53 -16.14
N SER A 7 -25.72 132.22 -15.05
CA SER A 7 -25.92 133.67 -15.03
C SER A 7 -24.63 134.49 -15.26
N SER A 8 -23.44 133.95 -15.02
CA SER A 8 -22.17 134.66 -15.27
C SER A 8 -21.65 134.54 -16.70
N LEU A 9 -22.29 133.74 -17.57
CA LEU A 9 -21.88 133.55 -18.98
C LEU A 9 -22.69 134.39 -19.99
N GLY A 10 -23.66 135.21 -19.56
CA GLY A 10 -24.38 136.15 -20.44
C GLY A 10 -25.33 135.51 -21.47
N LEU A 11 -25.80 134.29 -21.23
CA LEU A 11 -26.67 133.53 -22.14
C LEU A 11 -28.15 133.97 -21.97
N THR A 12 -28.85 134.26 -23.07
CA THR A 12 -30.28 134.63 -23.08
C THR A 12 -31.20 133.45 -22.71
N GLY A 13 -32.45 133.74 -22.29
CA GLY A 13 -33.39 132.76 -21.74
C GLY A 13 -33.51 131.45 -22.53
N ASP A 14 -33.62 131.51 -23.86
CA ASP A 14 -33.74 130.31 -24.70
C ASP A 14 -32.47 129.44 -24.72
N LEU A 15 -31.30 130.08 -24.66
CA LEU A 15 -30.01 129.41 -24.66
C LEU A 15 -29.73 128.74 -23.31
N THR A 16 -30.21 129.33 -22.22
CA THR A 16 -30.17 128.70 -20.89
C THR A 16 -31.05 127.45 -20.81
N VAL A 17 -32.23 127.46 -21.42
CA VAL A 17 -33.13 126.30 -21.50
C VAL A 17 -32.52 125.19 -22.37
N ALA A 18 -31.87 125.53 -23.48
CA ALA A 18 -31.16 124.58 -24.34
C ALA A 18 -29.94 123.94 -23.67
N VAL A 19 -29.15 124.71 -22.92
CA VAL A 19 -28.02 124.18 -22.14
C VAL A 19 -28.51 123.29 -20.98
N LEU A 20 -29.61 123.67 -20.32
CA LEU A 20 -30.19 122.87 -19.25
C LEU A 20 -30.78 121.55 -19.78
N SER A 21 -31.47 121.57 -20.92
CA SER A 21 -32.04 120.37 -21.54
C SER A 21 -30.96 119.43 -22.07
N LEU A 22 -29.88 119.97 -22.66
CA LEU A 22 -28.71 119.18 -23.05
C LEU A 22 -27.98 118.59 -21.84
N ALA A 23 -27.85 119.36 -20.75
CA ALA A 23 -27.27 118.87 -19.51
C ALA A 23 -28.12 117.76 -18.86
N ILE A 24 -29.45 117.91 -18.87
CA ILE A 24 -30.39 116.87 -18.41
C ILE A 24 -30.32 115.64 -19.32
N PHE A 25 -30.29 115.82 -20.64
CA PHE A 25 -30.15 114.71 -21.58
C PHE A 25 -28.82 113.98 -21.41
N ALA A 26 -27.71 114.71 -21.26
CA ALA A 26 -26.41 114.15 -20.95
C ALA A 26 -26.39 113.44 -19.59
N ALA A 27 -27.07 113.98 -18.57
CA ALA A 27 -27.21 113.35 -17.27
C ALA A 27 -28.07 112.06 -17.33
N ILE A 28 -29.16 112.06 -18.09
CA ILE A 28 -29.99 110.87 -18.32
C ILE A 28 -29.20 109.81 -19.09
N LEU A 29 -28.48 110.20 -20.14
CA LEU A 29 -27.64 109.29 -20.92
C LEU A 29 -26.48 108.75 -20.08
N PHE A 30 -25.91 109.57 -19.19
CA PHE A 30 -24.91 109.15 -18.23
C PHE A 30 -25.48 108.14 -17.23
N ILE A 31 -26.65 108.40 -16.63
CA ILE A 31 -27.31 107.48 -15.70
C ILE A 31 -27.71 106.19 -16.41
N TYR A 32 -28.30 106.26 -17.60
CA TYR A 32 -28.69 105.09 -18.39
C TYR A 32 -27.49 104.20 -18.71
N ASN A 33 -26.38 104.79 -19.17
CA ASN A 33 -25.14 104.05 -19.44
C ASN A 33 -24.42 103.60 -18.15
N SER A 34 -24.75 104.18 -16.99
CA SER A 34 -24.15 103.80 -15.70
C SER A 34 -24.74 102.53 -15.09
N VAL A 35 -25.93 102.12 -15.51
CA VAL A 35 -26.62 100.95 -14.95
C VAL A 35 -26.18 99.69 -15.68
N VAL A 36 -25.49 98.80 -14.96
CA VAL A 36 -25.11 97.48 -15.46
C VAL A 36 -25.87 96.41 -14.70
N ILE A 37 -26.72 95.67 -15.41
CA ILE A 37 -27.49 94.55 -14.85
C ILE A 37 -26.80 93.25 -15.23
N VAL A 38 -26.31 92.53 -14.22
CA VAL A 38 -25.68 91.21 -14.38
C VAL A 38 -26.72 90.13 -14.12
N GLY A 39 -26.93 89.23 -15.10
CA GLY A 39 -27.90 88.15 -15.01
C GLY A 39 -27.53 87.11 -13.95
N GLY A 40 -28.52 86.32 -13.50
CA GLY A 40 -28.36 85.35 -12.41
C GLY A 40 -27.27 84.27 -12.62
N VAL A 41 -26.96 83.94 -13.88
CA VAL A 41 -25.95 82.94 -14.28
C VAL A 41 -24.69 83.56 -14.89
N GLN A 42 -24.53 84.87 -14.76
CA GLN A 42 -23.44 85.64 -15.34
C GLN A 42 -22.63 86.34 -14.25
N ILE A 43 -21.40 86.66 -14.60
CA ILE A 43 -20.54 87.61 -13.90
C ILE A 43 -20.20 88.75 -14.85
N ALA A 44 -19.87 89.92 -14.31
CA ALA A 44 -19.27 90.98 -15.12
C ALA A 44 -17.81 91.20 -14.72
N VAL A 45 -16.92 91.07 -15.70
CA VAL A 45 -15.52 91.49 -15.60
C VAL A 45 -15.44 92.97 -15.92
N LEU A 46 -14.69 93.71 -15.11
CA LEU A 46 -14.53 95.15 -15.25
C LEU A 46 -13.21 95.47 -15.96
N GLU A 47 -13.21 96.43 -16.86
CA GLU A 47 -12.01 97.04 -17.43
C GLU A 47 -12.04 98.54 -17.11
N ARG A 48 -11.04 99.04 -16.40
CA ARG A 48 -10.89 100.46 -16.05
C ARG A 48 -10.01 101.13 -17.10
N ARG A 49 -10.51 102.12 -17.84
CA ARG A 49 -9.83 102.62 -19.05
C ARG A 49 -8.96 103.87 -18.85
N TRP A 50 -9.40 104.90 -18.12
CA TRP A 50 -8.82 106.26 -18.25
C TRP A 50 -8.20 106.87 -16.98
N LEU A 51 -8.77 106.63 -15.79
CA LEU A 51 -8.29 107.26 -14.54
C LEU A 51 -7.73 106.18 -13.62
N GLY A 52 -6.48 106.23 -13.17
CA GLY A 52 -5.92 105.26 -12.22
C GLY A 52 -4.39 105.19 -12.27
N ALA A 53 -3.79 104.36 -11.41
CA ALA A 53 -2.37 104.03 -11.48
C ALA A 53 -2.08 103.12 -12.69
N SER A 54 -0.86 103.17 -13.24
CA SER A 54 -0.43 102.21 -14.26
C SER A 54 -0.18 100.84 -13.61
N MET A 55 -0.54 99.75 -14.30
CA MET A 55 -0.21 98.40 -13.83
C MET A 55 1.32 98.18 -13.79
N PRO A 56 1.84 97.48 -12.77
CA PRO A 56 3.24 97.05 -12.74
C PRO A 56 3.60 96.15 -13.94
N GLU A 57 4.85 96.21 -14.41
CA GLU A 57 5.32 95.37 -15.51
C GLU A 57 5.20 93.87 -15.18
N GLY A 58 4.75 93.08 -16.17
CA GLY A 58 4.58 91.63 -16.05
C GLY A 58 3.23 91.17 -15.48
N ARG A 59 2.38 92.09 -15.00
CA ARG A 59 1.00 91.84 -14.57
C ARG A 59 0.03 92.02 -15.75
N VAL A 60 -0.97 91.15 -15.84
CA VAL A 60 -2.01 91.13 -16.89
C VAL A 60 -3.35 91.66 -16.37
N VAL A 61 -3.58 91.57 -15.06
CA VAL A 61 -4.84 91.93 -14.41
C VAL A 61 -4.62 93.03 -13.36
N ALA A 62 -5.39 94.10 -13.44
CA ALA A 62 -5.33 95.30 -12.61
C ALA A 62 -6.00 95.12 -11.24
N MET A 63 -5.45 95.78 -10.22
CA MET A 63 -6.13 96.00 -8.93
C MET A 63 -7.17 97.14 -9.02
N ALA A 64 -8.04 97.28 -8.01
CA ALA A 64 -9.13 98.28 -7.95
C ALA A 64 -8.74 99.72 -8.41
N ASN A 65 -7.51 100.16 -8.12
CA ASN A 65 -7.01 101.51 -8.41
C ASN A 65 -6.12 101.61 -9.68
N GLU A 66 -5.91 100.50 -10.38
CA GLU A 66 -5.05 100.42 -11.57
C GLU A 66 -5.90 100.44 -12.86
N VAL A 67 -5.33 100.97 -13.95
CA VAL A 67 -5.94 100.98 -15.29
C VAL A 67 -5.72 99.62 -15.96
N GLY A 68 -6.79 98.96 -16.44
CA GLY A 68 -6.76 97.64 -17.06
C GLY A 68 -7.94 96.75 -16.68
N ILE A 69 -7.92 95.50 -17.14
CA ILE A 69 -8.89 94.44 -16.78
C ILE A 69 -8.72 94.13 -15.30
N GLN A 70 -9.76 94.31 -14.49
CA GLN A 70 -9.71 94.22 -13.04
C GLN A 70 -9.72 92.77 -12.55
N ALA A 71 -9.06 92.52 -11.42
CA ALA A 71 -9.04 91.22 -10.75
C ALA A 71 -10.39 90.89 -10.10
N ARG A 72 -11.04 91.92 -9.52
CA ARG A 72 -12.40 91.79 -8.99
C ARG A 72 -13.44 91.63 -10.11
N ILE A 73 -14.47 90.87 -9.79
CA ILE A 73 -15.64 90.67 -10.65
C ILE A 73 -16.91 91.14 -9.93
N LEU A 74 -17.93 91.46 -10.71
CA LEU A 74 -19.26 91.76 -10.17
C LEU A 74 -20.15 90.53 -10.29
N GLY A 75 -20.77 90.15 -9.18
CA GLY A 75 -21.80 89.12 -9.15
C GLY A 75 -23.14 89.61 -9.71
N PRO A 76 -24.15 88.72 -9.78
CA PRO A 76 -25.50 89.06 -10.22
C PRO A 76 -26.10 90.22 -9.43
N GLY A 77 -26.84 91.09 -10.12
CA GLY A 77 -27.47 92.26 -9.51
C GLY A 77 -27.33 93.52 -10.34
N LEU A 78 -27.90 94.61 -9.81
CA LEU A 78 -27.78 95.95 -10.37
C LEU A 78 -26.52 96.61 -9.80
N HIS A 79 -25.62 97.02 -10.68
CA HIS A 79 -24.40 97.75 -10.33
C HIS A 79 -24.39 99.11 -11.03
N LEU A 80 -24.00 100.15 -10.30
CA LEU A 80 -23.84 101.51 -10.82
C LEU A 80 -22.35 101.78 -11.07
N LEU A 81 -21.98 101.93 -12.34
CA LEU A 81 -20.60 102.14 -12.78
C LEU A 81 -20.49 103.42 -13.60
N ILE A 82 -19.38 104.13 -13.50
CA ILE A 82 -19.15 105.33 -14.30
C ILE A 82 -18.86 104.91 -15.76
N PRO A 83 -19.74 105.22 -16.74
CA PRO A 83 -19.74 104.59 -18.07
C PRO A 83 -18.51 104.87 -18.94
N PHE A 84 -17.84 106.00 -18.74
CA PHE A 84 -16.60 106.31 -19.46
C PHE A 84 -15.35 105.76 -18.75
N LEU A 85 -15.45 105.44 -17.45
CA LEU A 85 -14.34 104.94 -16.66
C LEU A 85 -14.23 103.43 -16.72
N TYR A 86 -15.37 102.73 -16.64
CA TYR A 86 -15.45 101.27 -16.63
C TYR A 86 -16.16 100.75 -17.87
N ARG A 87 -15.56 99.75 -18.52
CA ARG A 87 -16.21 98.89 -19.50
C ARG A 87 -16.50 97.55 -18.84
N THR A 88 -17.70 97.03 -19.02
CA THR A 88 -18.09 95.73 -18.46
C THR A 88 -18.24 94.68 -19.55
N GLU A 89 -17.62 93.53 -19.34
CA GLU A 89 -17.80 92.35 -20.17
C GLU A 89 -18.50 91.27 -19.36
N LYS A 90 -19.60 90.73 -19.89
CA LYS A 90 -20.37 89.69 -19.20
C LYS A 90 -19.83 88.32 -19.60
N ALA A 91 -19.46 87.51 -18.62
CA ALA A 91 -19.05 86.13 -18.81
C ALA A 91 -20.01 85.18 -18.08
N PRO A 92 -20.22 83.95 -18.55
CA PRO A 92 -20.98 82.94 -17.81
C PRO A 92 -20.23 82.54 -16.53
N MET A 93 -20.97 82.12 -15.50
CA MET A 93 -20.36 81.49 -14.33
C MET A 93 -19.71 80.15 -14.70
N MET A 94 -18.63 79.80 -14.02
CA MET A 94 -17.96 78.52 -14.20
C MET A 94 -18.75 77.43 -13.48
N VAL A 95 -19.29 76.47 -14.22
CA VAL A 95 -19.98 75.30 -13.67
C VAL A 95 -19.06 74.08 -13.75
N VAL A 96 -18.75 73.49 -12.59
CA VAL A 96 -18.07 72.20 -12.45
C VAL A 96 -19.12 71.16 -12.07
N ASP A 97 -19.33 70.17 -12.94
CA ASP A 97 -20.36 69.14 -12.75
C ASP A 97 -19.99 68.17 -11.60
N GLU A 98 -20.97 67.43 -11.07
CA GLU A 98 -20.78 66.54 -9.90
C GLU A 98 -19.69 65.46 -10.08
N ASN A 99 -19.54 64.99 -11.33
CA ASN A 99 -18.56 63.99 -11.75
C ASN A 99 -17.28 64.59 -12.31
N GLU A 100 -17.06 65.89 -12.12
CA GLU A 100 -15.88 66.62 -12.60
C GLU A 100 -15.11 67.27 -11.45
N VAL A 101 -13.86 67.61 -11.73
CA VAL A 101 -13.00 68.46 -10.91
C VAL A 101 -12.46 69.59 -11.78
N GLY A 102 -12.48 70.82 -11.26
CA GLY A 102 -11.89 71.96 -11.94
C GLY A 102 -10.41 72.10 -11.56
N LEU A 103 -9.52 71.90 -12.53
CA LEU A 103 -8.10 72.23 -12.36
C LEU A 103 -7.88 73.70 -12.67
N VAL A 104 -7.22 74.43 -11.77
CA VAL A 104 -7.06 75.89 -11.89
C VAL A 104 -5.63 76.21 -12.33
N GLU A 105 -5.50 77.06 -13.34
CA GLU A 105 -4.24 77.66 -13.78
C GLU A 105 -4.38 79.18 -13.65
N SER A 106 -3.52 79.81 -12.85
CA SER A 106 -3.49 81.26 -12.70
C SER A 106 -2.64 81.88 -13.80
N ILE A 107 -3.19 82.86 -14.52
CA ILE A 107 -2.48 83.57 -15.59
C ILE A 107 -1.52 84.61 -14.99
N ASP A 108 -1.87 85.16 -13.83
CA ASP A 108 -1.17 86.25 -13.18
C ASP A 108 -0.86 85.93 -11.70
N GLY A 109 0.08 86.67 -11.10
CA GLY A 109 0.58 86.46 -9.74
C GLY A 109 2.10 86.43 -9.64
N ALA A 110 2.60 86.19 -8.44
CA ALA A 110 4.02 86.02 -8.17
C ALA A 110 4.58 84.79 -8.94
N PRO A 111 5.84 84.81 -9.39
CA PRO A 111 6.43 83.63 -10.03
C PRO A 111 6.52 82.45 -9.05
N VAL A 112 6.17 81.24 -9.51
CA VAL A 112 6.38 80.01 -8.73
C VAL A 112 7.89 79.86 -8.47
N PRO A 113 8.32 79.60 -7.21
CA PRO A 113 9.72 79.43 -6.89
C PRO A 113 10.37 78.30 -7.71
N PRO A 114 11.66 78.44 -8.09
CA PRO A 114 12.36 77.41 -8.85
C PRO A 114 12.36 76.08 -8.09
N GLY A 115 12.05 74.99 -8.79
CA GLY A 115 11.95 73.64 -8.22
C GLY A 115 10.53 73.21 -7.83
N ARG A 116 9.56 74.13 -7.79
CA ARG A 116 8.12 73.81 -7.70
C ARG A 116 7.44 74.01 -9.05
N ILE A 117 6.39 73.24 -9.29
CA ILE A 117 5.62 73.27 -10.55
C ILE A 117 4.24 73.90 -10.31
N PHE A 118 3.65 73.66 -9.14
CA PHE A 118 2.33 74.17 -8.78
C PHE A 118 2.39 75.31 -7.77
N GLY A 119 1.51 76.30 -7.95
CA GLY A 119 1.29 77.43 -7.06
C GLY A 119 0.65 77.02 -5.73
N LYS A 120 1.05 77.66 -4.63
CA LYS A 120 0.50 77.38 -3.27
C LYS A 120 -0.99 77.66 -3.22
N ALA A 121 -1.72 76.81 -2.50
CA ALA A 121 -3.10 77.12 -2.11
C ALA A 121 -3.10 78.23 -1.05
N LEU A 122 -3.92 79.26 -1.25
CA LEU A 122 -4.13 80.34 -0.28
C LEU A 122 -5.51 80.21 0.36
N GLY A 123 -5.66 80.59 1.62
CA GLY A 123 -6.94 80.43 2.33
C GLY A 123 -7.97 81.54 2.02
N ASN A 124 -7.48 82.74 1.67
CA ASN A 124 -8.26 83.97 1.82
C ASN A 124 -9.00 84.45 0.55
N HIS A 125 -9.12 83.61 -0.49
CA HIS A 125 -9.67 84.01 -1.80
C HIS A 125 -10.92 83.24 -2.25
N ASN A 126 -11.59 82.56 -1.31
CA ASN A 126 -12.90 81.91 -1.51
C ASN A 126 -12.98 81.03 -2.78
N LEU A 127 -12.05 80.08 -2.92
CA LEU A 127 -11.94 79.18 -4.08
C LEU A 127 -11.81 79.94 -5.42
N PHE A 128 -10.89 80.90 -5.45
CA PHE A 128 -10.53 81.71 -6.64
C PHE A 128 -11.64 82.66 -7.13
N GLN A 129 -12.69 82.85 -6.33
CA GLN A 129 -13.76 83.80 -6.65
C GLN A 129 -13.38 85.25 -6.33
N ASP A 130 -12.43 85.46 -5.42
CA ASP A 130 -11.88 86.77 -5.10
C ASP A 130 -10.45 86.90 -5.66
N GLY A 131 -10.35 87.48 -6.86
CA GLY A 131 -9.07 87.68 -7.55
C GLY A 131 -8.15 88.70 -6.88
N GLU A 132 -8.70 89.73 -6.22
CA GLU A 132 -7.90 90.74 -5.50
C GLU A 132 -7.31 90.14 -4.23
N ALA A 133 -8.09 89.37 -3.48
CA ALA A 133 -7.60 88.65 -2.32
C ALA A 133 -6.52 87.62 -2.69
N PHE A 134 -6.67 86.93 -3.82
CA PHE A 134 -5.65 86.00 -4.33
C PHE A 134 -4.32 86.71 -4.64
N LEU A 135 -4.35 87.79 -5.42
CA LEU A 135 -3.14 88.50 -5.81
C LEU A 135 -2.48 89.24 -4.64
N SER A 136 -3.28 89.89 -3.79
CA SER A 136 -2.80 90.59 -2.59
C SER A 136 -2.21 89.64 -1.54
N GLY A 137 -2.74 88.41 -1.46
CA GLY A 137 -2.25 87.32 -0.61
C GLY A 137 -0.97 86.64 -1.10
N GLY A 138 -0.37 87.10 -2.21
CA GLY A 138 0.84 86.50 -2.79
C GLY A 138 0.57 85.29 -3.66
N GLY A 139 -0.59 85.23 -4.34
CA GLY A 139 -0.94 84.17 -5.28
C GLY A 139 0.14 83.97 -6.34
N GLU A 140 0.46 82.70 -6.62
CA GLU A 140 1.53 82.33 -7.55
C GLU A 140 0.94 82.07 -8.96
N LYS A 141 1.61 82.50 -10.04
CA LYS A 141 1.19 82.28 -11.42
C LYS A 141 1.51 80.86 -11.91
N GLY A 142 0.66 80.28 -12.74
CA GLY A 142 0.79 78.91 -13.27
C GLY A 142 -0.24 77.93 -12.69
N PRO A 143 -0.06 76.61 -12.89
CA PRO A 143 -0.95 75.58 -12.36
C PRO A 143 -1.06 75.66 -10.84
N GLN A 144 -2.26 75.54 -10.27
CA GLN A 144 -2.48 75.64 -8.83
C GLN A 144 -2.65 74.25 -8.19
N VAL A 145 -2.22 74.12 -6.93
CA VAL A 145 -2.42 72.89 -6.15
C VAL A 145 -3.90 72.68 -5.81
N GLN A 146 -4.59 73.75 -5.42
CA GLN A 146 -6.00 73.71 -5.01
C GLN A 146 -6.92 73.46 -6.21
N ILE A 147 -7.83 72.51 -6.04
CA ILE A 147 -8.86 72.18 -7.02
C ILE A 147 -10.17 72.91 -6.75
N LEU A 148 -11.00 73.04 -7.77
CA LEU A 148 -12.39 73.45 -7.62
C LEU A 148 -13.29 72.21 -7.49
N PRO A 149 -13.99 72.04 -6.36
CA PRO A 149 -14.99 70.99 -6.22
C PRO A 149 -16.20 71.26 -7.13
N PRO A 150 -17.12 70.30 -7.31
CA PRO A 150 -18.36 70.54 -8.05
C PRO A 150 -19.15 71.72 -7.50
N GLY A 151 -19.70 72.53 -8.39
CA GLY A 151 -20.42 73.74 -8.01
C GLY A 151 -20.42 74.81 -9.10
N THR A 152 -21.10 75.91 -8.82
CA THR A 152 -21.12 77.10 -9.69
C THR A 152 -20.27 78.19 -9.04
N TYR A 153 -19.22 78.61 -9.73
CA TYR A 153 -18.24 79.56 -9.24
C TYR A 153 -18.21 80.82 -10.09
N ARG A 154 -18.03 81.95 -9.40
CA ARG A 154 -17.81 83.25 -10.02
C ARG A 154 -16.31 83.43 -10.23
N ILE A 155 -15.79 82.99 -11.37
CA ILE A 155 -14.36 82.99 -11.64
C ILE A 155 -14.05 84.01 -12.72
N ASN A 156 -13.04 84.86 -12.48
CA ASN A 156 -12.56 85.79 -13.49
C ASN A 156 -11.78 85.03 -14.59
N PRO A 157 -12.29 84.92 -15.83
CA PRO A 157 -11.65 84.14 -16.89
C PRO A 157 -10.33 84.75 -17.39
N TYR A 158 -10.07 86.02 -17.10
CA TYR A 158 -8.81 86.69 -17.45
C TYR A 158 -7.71 86.46 -16.41
N LEU A 159 -8.08 86.07 -15.19
CA LEU A 159 -7.13 85.78 -14.11
C LEU A 159 -6.90 84.27 -13.96
N PHE A 160 -7.95 83.47 -14.06
CA PHE A 160 -7.90 82.03 -13.86
C PHE A 160 -8.46 81.29 -15.06
N LYS A 161 -7.69 80.33 -15.56
CA LYS A 161 -8.11 79.36 -16.56
C LYS A 161 -8.48 78.06 -15.86
N ILE A 162 -9.72 77.61 -16.08
CA ILE A 162 -10.23 76.38 -15.46
C ILE A 162 -10.33 75.29 -16.51
N VAL A 163 -9.69 74.18 -16.21
CA VAL A 163 -9.69 72.98 -17.05
C VAL A 163 -10.49 71.92 -16.33
N LYS A 164 -11.69 71.62 -16.83
CA LYS A 164 -12.54 70.55 -16.28
C LYS A 164 -11.95 69.18 -16.64
N ARG A 165 -11.92 68.29 -15.66
CA ARG A 165 -11.51 66.89 -15.81
C ARG A 165 -12.52 65.99 -15.11
N PRO A 166 -12.76 64.77 -15.61
CA PRO A 166 -13.59 63.82 -14.89
C PRO A 166 -12.96 63.49 -13.53
N ALA A 167 -13.79 63.33 -12.50
CA ALA A 167 -13.37 62.85 -11.20
C ALA A 167 -12.81 61.42 -11.34
N LEU A 168 -11.77 61.12 -10.58
CA LEU A 168 -11.10 59.83 -10.64
C LEU A 168 -11.99 58.76 -10.01
N ARG A 169 -12.41 57.78 -10.80
CA ARG A 169 -13.22 56.64 -10.32
C ARG A 169 -12.43 55.36 -10.45
N ILE A 170 -12.11 54.75 -9.32
CA ILE A 170 -11.45 53.45 -9.24
C ILE A 170 -12.54 52.38 -9.05
N THR A 171 -12.63 51.47 -10.01
CA THR A 171 -13.60 50.36 -9.96
C THR A 171 -13.21 49.33 -8.90
N ASN A 172 -14.16 48.50 -8.50
CA ASN A 172 -13.89 47.34 -7.66
C ASN A 172 -12.82 46.44 -8.30
N ASN A 173 -12.02 45.76 -7.48
CA ASN A 173 -10.87 44.95 -7.88
C ASN A 173 -9.72 45.70 -8.56
N LYS A 174 -9.72 47.04 -8.53
CA LYS A 174 -8.59 47.85 -8.99
C LYS A 174 -8.05 48.73 -7.87
N ILE A 175 -6.81 49.15 -8.02
CA ILE A 175 -6.14 50.14 -7.19
C ILE A 175 -5.62 51.27 -8.07
N GLY A 176 -5.57 52.47 -7.50
CA GLY A 176 -4.90 53.61 -8.13
C GLY A 176 -3.49 53.75 -7.57
N VAL A 177 -2.49 53.54 -8.42
CA VAL A 177 -1.09 53.83 -8.09
C VAL A 177 -0.79 55.27 -8.47
N VAL A 178 -0.29 56.05 -7.52
CA VAL A 178 -0.14 57.51 -7.67
C VAL A 178 1.33 57.86 -7.95
N VAL A 179 1.54 58.74 -8.93
CA VAL A 179 2.83 59.36 -9.25
C VAL A 179 2.69 60.87 -9.10
N ALA A 180 3.41 61.45 -8.15
CA ALA A 180 3.40 62.89 -7.91
C ALA A 180 4.40 63.60 -8.83
N THR A 181 3.96 64.64 -9.53
CA THR A 181 4.82 65.44 -10.42
C THR A 181 5.59 66.52 -9.65
N ASP A 182 5.06 66.98 -8.52
CA ASP A 182 5.63 68.04 -7.68
C ASP A 182 5.84 67.57 -6.23
N GLY A 183 6.74 68.23 -5.51
CA GLY A 183 7.18 67.86 -4.17
C GLY A 183 8.70 67.84 -4.02
N GLN A 184 9.16 67.48 -2.82
CA GLN A 184 10.58 67.33 -2.51
C GLN A 184 11.21 66.21 -3.38
N PRO A 185 12.51 66.26 -3.69
CA PRO A 185 13.16 65.14 -4.36
C PRO A 185 13.05 63.86 -3.51
N MET A 186 12.99 62.71 -4.19
CA MET A 186 12.98 61.40 -3.52
C MET A 186 14.26 61.21 -2.72
N THR A 187 14.13 60.50 -1.59
CA THR A 187 15.29 60.11 -0.79
C THR A 187 16.17 59.17 -1.61
N PRO A 188 17.48 59.47 -1.78
CA PRO A 188 18.38 58.59 -2.52
C PRO A 188 18.34 57.15 -2.00
N GLY A 189 18.27 56.18 -2.90
CA GLY A 189 18.22 54.75 -2.57
C GLY A 189 16.82 54.17 -2.31
N ARG A 190 15.78 55.01 -2.22
CA ARG A 190 14.37 54.56 -2.20
C ARG A 190 13.76 54.56 -3.60
N LEU A 191 12.82 53.64 -3.84
CA LEU A 191 12.09 53.51 -5.11
C LEU A 191 10.75 54.24 -5.08
N LEU A 192 10.19 54.46 -3.89
CA LEU A 192 8.89 55.09 -3.69
C LEU A 192 9.01 56.30 -2.75
N GLY A 193 8.19 57.31 -3.00
CA GLY A 193 8.02 58.48 -2.15
C GLY A 193 7.41 58.09 -0.81
N ARG A 194 7.87 58.72 0.26
CA ARG A 194 7.36 58.49 1.62
C ARG A 194 5.87 58.83 1.73
N SER A 195 5.14 58.03 2.51
CA SER A 195 3.78 58.38 2.93
C SER A 195 3.79 59.62 3.81
N VAL A 196 2.81 60.48 3.60
CA VAL A 196 2.57 61.70 4.38
C VAL A 196 1.16 61.63 4.95
N LYS A 197 0.85 62.32 6.05
CA LYS A 197 -0.49 62.26 6.64
C LYS A 197 -1.36 63.41 6.13
N GLY A 198 -2.65 63.44 6.43
CA GLY A 198 -3.53 64.61 6.20
C GLY A 198 -3.80 65.04 4.74
N HIS A 199 -3.27 64.36 3.72
CA HIS A 199 -3.58 64.64 2.31
C HIS A 199 -4.89 63.99 1.80
N GLU A 200 -5.61 63.26 2.67
CA GLU A 200 -6.94 62.68 2.41
C GLU A 200 -7.03 61.90 1.09
N ASN A 201 -6.13 60.93 0.88
CA ASN A 201 -6.02 60.16 -0.37
C ASN A 201 -5.71 61.07 -1.58
N PHE A 202 -4.76 61.99 -1.39
CA PHE A 202 -4.24 62.93 -2.41
C PHE A 202 -5.25 63.96 -2.90
N GLN A 203 -6.41 64.07 -2.25
CA GLN A 203 -7.40 65.11 -2.56
C GLN A 203 -6.93 66.49 -2.08
N ASN A 204 -6.17 66.53 -0.99
CA ASN A 204 -5.54 67.76 -0.48
C ASN A 204 -4.05 67.80 -0.86
N GLY A 205 -3.76 68.33 -2.05
CA GLY A 205 -2.39 68.48 -2.54
C GLY A 205 -1.55 69.48 -1.72
N GLN A 206 -2.18 70.45 -1.05
CA GLN A 206 -1.45 71.43 -0.24
C GLN A 206 -0.88 70.76 1.01
N ALA A 207 -1.71 69.99 1.72
CA ALA A 207 -1.27 69.21 2.86
C ALA A 207 -0.16 68.20 2.48
N PHE A 208 -0.24 67.61 1.28
CA PHE A 208 0.82 66.74 0.75
C PHE A 208 2.16 67.47 0.64
N LEU A 209 2.19 68.67 0.05
CA LEU A 209 3.42 69.45 -0.10
C LEU A 209 3.94 69.99 1.24
N GLU A 210 3.07 70.50 2.10
CA GLU A 210 3.44 71.09 3.40
C GLU A 210 4.06 70.08 4.36
N GLN A 211 3.60 68.83 4.32
CA GLN A 211 4.19 67.76 5.12
C GLN A 211 5.44 67.14 4.46
N GLY A 212 5.89 67.71 3.34
CA GLY A 212 7.08 67.30 2.63
C GLY A 212 6.88 66.02 1.81
N GLY A 213 5.75 65.90 1.12
CA GLY A 213 5.53 64.91 0.07
C GLY A 213 6.62 64.99 -1.01
N GLN A 214 6.96 63.84 -1.57
CA GLN A 214 8.06 63.70 -2.52
C GLN A 214 7.53 63.53 -3.94
N LYS A 215 8.21 64.09 -4.95
CA LYS A 215 7.89 63.83 -6.36
C LYS A 215 8.30 62.40 -6.74
N GLY A 216 7.61 61.80 -7.72
CA GLY A 216 7.83 60.42 -8.18
C GLY A 216 6.70 59.46 -7.75
N PRO A 217 6.87 58.15 -7.97
CA PRO A 217 5.89 57.14 -7.57
C PRO A 217 5.70 57.13 -6.04
N GLN A 218 4.45 57.05 -5.58
CA GLN A 218 4.12 57.09 -4.15
C GLN A 218 3.90 55.70 -3.57
N ILE A 219 4.16 55.56 -2.27
CA ILE A 219 3.89 54.31 -1.54
C ILE A 219 2.40 54.09 -1.28
N ASP A 220 1.67 55.17 -1.01
CA ASP A 220 0.24 55.12 -0.75
C ASP A 220 -0.54 54.87 -2.05
N ILE A 221 -1.58 54.05 -1.94
CA ILE A 221 -2.47 53.70 -3.04
C ILE A 221 -3.86 54.28 -2.80
N LEU A 222 -4.60 54.45 -3.88
CA LEU A 222 -6.02 54.75 -3.84
C LEU A 222 -6.83 53.47 -3.93
N LEU A 223 -7.70 53.26 -2.95
CA LEU A 223 -8.63 52.13 -2.90
C LEU A 223 -9.79 52.33 -3.89
N PRO A 224 -10.66 51.32 -4.11
CA PRO A 224 -11.88 51.52 -4.90
C PRO A 224 -12.75 52.64 -4.33
N GLY A 225 -13.14 53.58 -5.18
CA GLY A 225 -13.84 54.80 -4.76
C GLY A 225 -13.83 55.89 -5.82
N SER A 226 -14.49 57.01 -5.51
CA SER A 226 -14.46 58.22 -6.33
C SER A 226 -13.68 59.29 -5.59
N TYR A 227 -12.64 59.81 -6.23
CA TYR A 227 -11.71 60.77 -5.65
C TYR A 227 -11.64 62.03 -6.50
N ARG A 228 -11.58 63.18 -5.82
CA ARG A 228 -11.37 64.48 -6.47
C ARG A 228 -9.90 64.86 -6.32
N VAL A 229 -9.06 64.28 -7.16
CA VAL A 229 -7.62 64.48 -7.14
C VAL A 229 -7.23 65.48 -8.22
N ASN A 230 -6.24 66.33 -7.95
CA ASN A 230 -5.62 67.16 -8.97
C ASN A 230 -4.82 66.27 -9.94
N THR A 231 -5.44 65.83 -11.04
CA THR A 231 -4.81 64.88 -11.99
C THR A 231 -3.61 65.46 -12.74
N ALA A 232 -3.40 66.79 -12.70
CA ALA A 232 -2.19 67.40 -13.25
C ALA A 232 -1.01 67.24 -12.30
N MET A 233 -1.26 67.26 -10.99
CA MET A 233 -0.24 67.12 -9.94
C MET A 233 0.03 65.66 -9.60
N PHE A 234 -1.01 64.82 -9.60
CA PHE A 234 -0.96 63.41 -9.28
C PHE A 234 -1.47 62.60 -10.47
N SER A 235 -0.56 61.97 -11.19
CA SER A 235 -0.91 60.99 -12.22
C SER A 235 -1.30 59.69 -11.54
N VAL A 236 -2.50 59.17 -11.84
CA VAL A 236 -2.99 57.91 -11.26
C VAL A 236 -3.10 56.86 -12.34
N GLU A 237 -2.38 55.77 -12.16
CA GLU A 237 -2.46 54.58 -13.01
C GLU A 237 -3.31 53.51 -12.32
N MET A 238 -4.34 53.00 -13.00
CA MET A 238 -5.16 51.91 -12.49
C MET A 238 -4.46 50.57 -12.71
N ARG A 239 -4.25 49.82 -11.63
CA ARG A 239 -3.71 48.45 -11.64
C ARG A 239 -4.74 47.49 -11.06
N GLU A 240 -4.68 46.23 -11.47
CA GLU A 240 -5.54 45.19 -10.90
C GLU A 240 -5.12 44.88 -9.45
N ALA A 241 -6.10 44.59 -8.59
CA ALA A 241 -5.85 44.12 -7.23
C ALA A 241 -5.32 42.68 -7.26
N VAL A 242 -4.55 42.31 -6.23
CA VAL A 242 -4.00 40.96 -6.11
C VAL A 242 -5.10 40.03 -5.61
N VAL A 243 -5.58 39.12 -6.46
CA VAL A 243 -6.58 38.10 -6.09
C VAL A 243 -5.89 36.75 -5.97
N ILE A 244 -5.80 36.24 -4.75
CA ILE A 244 -5.29 34.89 -4.49
C ILE A 244 -6.46 33.90 -4.57
N PRO A 245 -6.49 32.99 -5.57
CA PRO A 245 -7.56 32.02 -5.69
C PRO A 245 -7.50 30.97 -4.56
N ALA A 246 -8.58 30.22 -4.39
CA ALA A 246 -8.62 29.10 -3.46
C ALA A 246 -7.53 28.06 -3.80
N GLN A 247 -7.00 27.38 -2.78
CA GLN A 247 -5.91 26.39 -2.89
C GLN A 247 -4.60 26.94 -3.49
N LYS A 248 -4.42 28.26 -3.51
CA LYS A 248 -3.13 28.89 -3.79
C LYS A 248 -2.65 29.72 -2.62
N VAL A 249 -1.36 29.96 -2.59
CA VAL A 249 -0.69 30.87 -1.65
C VAL A 249 -0.04 32.00 -2.45
N GLY A 250 -0.19 33.24 -1.97
CA GLY A 250 0.42 34.42 -2.57
C GLY A 250 1.80 34.69 -1.99
N MET A 251 2.83 34.38 -2.76
CA MET A 251 4.23 34.63 -2.44
C MET A 251 4.59 36.08 -2.73
N VAL A 252 4.98 36.84 -1.71
CA VAL A 252 5.25 38.28 -1.84
C VAL A 252 6.75 38.55 -1.89
N THR A 253 7.16 39.41 -2.82
CA THR A 253 8.54 39.93 -2.94
C THR A 253 8.52 41.45 -2.82
N ALA A 254 9.22 42.01 -1.84
CA ALA A 254 9.34 43.46 -1.67
C ALA A 254 10.45 44.04 -2.56
N LYS A 255 10.16 45.12 -3.28
CA LYS A 255 11.11 45.81 -4.18
C LYS A 255 11.92 46.89 -3.46
N ASP A 256 11.36 47.48 -2.41
CA ASP A 256 12.01 48.49 -1.55
C ASP A 256 12.02 47.99 -0.09
N GLY A 257 12.94 48.50 0.73
CA GLY A 257 13.19 48.03 2.09
C GLY A 257 14.67 48.05 2.45
N GLU A 258 14.97 47.66 3.68
CA GLU A 258 16.34 47.35 4.09
C GLU A 258 16.91 46.20 3.25
N PRO A 259 18.21 46.18 2.93
CA PRO A 259 18.79 45.06 2.18
C PRO A 259 18.63 43.75 2.95
N LEU A 260 18.25 42.67 2.25
CA LEU A 260 18.24 41.32 2.80
C LEU A 260 19.66 40.95 3.27
N PRO A 261 19.84 40.41 4.48
CA PRO A 261 21.13 39.91 4.94
C PRO A 261 21.65 38.81 4.00
N SER A 262 22.94 38.80 3.70
CA SER A 262 23.53 37.81 2.79
C SER A 262 23.46 36.36 3.30
N SER A 263 23.21 36.17 4.59
CA SER A 263 23.02 34.85 5.22
C SER A 263 21.62 34.27 5.04
N GLU A 264 20.64 35.09 4.65
CA GLU A 264 19.24 34.72 4.58
C GLU A 264 18.73 34.74 3.13
N TYR A 265 17.81 33.84 2.82
CA TYR A 265 17.19 33.74 1.49
C TYR A 265 15.81 34.43 1.44
N VAL A 266 15.18 34.59 2.60
CA VAL A 266 13.83 35.13 2.75
C VAL A 266 13.86 36.16 3.88
N ALA A 267 13.22 37.31 3.67
CA ALA A 267 13.15 38.40 4.63
C ALA A 267 12.37 38.02 5.88
N LYS A 268 12.77 38.61 7.02
CA LYS A 268 12.07 38.44 8.30
C LYS A 268 10.60 38.87 8.20
N SER A 269 9.74 38.18 8.94
CA SER A 269 8.35 38.61 9.13
C SER A 269 8.30 39.92 9.91
N VAL A 270 7.40 40.81 9.49
CA VAL A 270 7.18 42.12 10.11
C VAL A 270 5.71 42.23 10.49
N GLN A 271 5.38 42.93 11.56
CA GLN A 271 3.99 43.09 11.99
C GLN A 271 3.46 44.50 11.68
N GLY A 272 2.14 44.64 11.56
CA GLY A 272 1.45 45.93 11.45
C GLY A 272 1.12 46.40 10.02
N HIS A 273 1.61 45.73 8.97
CA HIS A 273 1.39 46.12 7.57
C HIS A 273 0.11 45.57 6.90
N LYS A 274 -0.79 44.95 7.68
CA LYS A 274 -2.11 44.45 7.22
C LYS A 274 -2.04 43.63 5.91
N ASP A 275 -1.23 42.57 5.91
CA ASP A 275 -1.02 41.72 4.73
C ASP A 275 -0.50 42.49 3.50
N PHE A 276 0.46 43.40 3.74
CA PHE A 276 1.18 44.20 2.73
C PHE A 276 0.35 45.28 2.05
N GLN A 277 -0.88 45.52 2.52
CA GLN A 277 -1.73 46.61 2.04
C GLN A 277 -1.26 47.98 2.51
N ASP A 278 -0.51 48.04 3.62
CA ASP A 278 0.12 49.27 4.12
C ASP A 278 1.64 49.19 4.00
N GLY A 279 2.17 49.67 2.86
CA GLY A 279 3.60 49.71 2.60
C GLY A 279 4.37 50.68 3.51
N ALA A 280 3.73 51.75 3.99
CA ALA A 280 4.38 52.72 4.86
C ALA A 280 4.66 52.10 6.24
N SER A 281 3.68 51.39 6.79
CA SER A 281 3.84 50.63 8.02
C SER A 281 4.91 49.54 7.86
N PHE A 282 4.92 48.81 6.74
CA PHE A 282 5.95 47.80 6.43
C PHE A 282 7.38 48.37 6.46
N LEU A 283 7.61 49.50 5.78
CA LEU A 283 8.92 50.14 5.77
C LEU A 283 9.31 50.71 7.15
N SER A 284 8.36 51.30 7.87
CA SER A 284 8.61 51.89 9.18
C SER A 284 8.97 50.85 10.25
N ALA A 285 8.47 49.62 10.11
CA ALA A 285 8.74 48.51 11.00
C ALA A 285 10.03 47.73 10.62
N GLY A 286 10.84 48.27 9.69
CA GLY A 286 12.11 47.66 9.27
C GLY A 286 11.95 46.50 8.28
N GLY A 287 10.96 46.60 7.39
CA GLY A 287 10.77 45.67 6.27
C GLY A 287 11.99 45.61 5.35
N GLN A 288 12.33 44.40 4.93
CA GLN A 288 13.48 44.13 4.07
C GLN A 288 13.02 43.90 2.62
N ARG A 289 13.86 44.30 1.65
CA ARG A 289 13.63 44.01 0.22
C ARG A 289 14.00 42.56 -0.11
N GLY A 290 13.33 41.95 -1.08
CA GLY A 290 13.49 40.55 -1.48
C GLY A 290 12.25 39.70 -1.17
N PRO A 291 12.35 38.37 -1.35
CA PRO A 291 11.27 37.44 -1.03
C PRO A 291 10.89 37.53 0.45
N GLN A 292 9.60 37.60 0.76
CA GLN A 292 9.11 37.75 2.14
C GLN A 292 8.77 36.40 2.76
N LEU A 293 8.92 36.29 4.09
CA LEU A 293 8.50 35.10 4.85
C LEU A 293 6.98 35.03 4.92
N ASP A 294 6.35 36.17 5.20
CA ASP A 294 4.90 36.30 5.22
C ASP A 294 4.33 36.17 3.81
N PHE A 295 3.16 35.56 3.72
CA PHE A 295 2.48 35.25 2.47
C PHE A 295 1.00 35.65 2.56
N LEU A 296 0.37 35.79 1.39
CA LEU A 296 -1.05 36.09 1.27
C LEU A 296 -1.87 34.80 1.23
N LYS A 297 -2.94 34.74 2.01
CA LYS A 297 -3.93 33.66 1.98
C LYS A 297 -4.92 33.88 0.82
N PRO A 298 -5.81 32.94 0.50
CA PRO A 298 -6.87 33.18 -0.49
C PRO A 298 -7.73 34.40 -0.12
N GLY A 299 -7.88 35.33 -1.06
CA GLY A 299 -8.55 36.61 -0.83
C GLY A 299 -8.15 37.69 -1.84
N THR A 300 -8.82 38.84 -1.76
CA THR A 300 -8.49 40.03 -2.56
C THR A 300 -7.72 41.03 -1.71
N TYR A 301 -6.53 41.41 -2.16
CA TYR A 301 -5.64 42.33 -1.47
C TYR A 301 -5.33 43.53 -2.35
N TYR A 302 -5.46 44.73 -1.77
CA TYR A 302 -5.08 45.97 -2.42
C TYR A 302 -3.63 46.30 -2.08
N VAL A 303 -2.70 45.66 -2.79
CA VAL A 303 -1.26 45.79 -2.56
C VAL A 303 -0.64 46.65 -3.65
N ASN A 304 0.27 47.56 -3.30
CA ASN A 304 0.96 48.41 -4.27
C ASN A 304 1.96 47.59 -5.12
N PRO A 305 1.75 47.39 -6.44
CA PRO A 305 2.61 46.55 -7.29
C PRO A 305 4.00 47.15 -7.55
N LEU A 306 4.17 48.46 -7.30
CA LEU A 306 5.47 49.12 -7.34
C LEU A 306 6.31 48.79 -6.10
N MET A 307 5.66 48.48 -4.98
CA MET A 307 6.31 48.12 -3.72
C MET A 307 6.49 46.61 -3.59
N PHE A 308 5.45 45.83 -3.89
CA PHE A 308 5.41 44.41 -3.68
C PHE A 308 4.99 43.70 -4.97
N ASP A 309 5.68 42.60 -5.28
CA ASP A 309 5.30 41.68 -6.34
C ASP A 309 4.67 40.45 -5.71
N ALA A 310 3.51 40.01 -6.20
CA ALA A 310 2.78 38.87 -5.65
C ALA A 310 2.69 37.77 -6.71
N ALA A 311 3.45 36.69 -6.51
CA ALA A 311 3.41 35.49 -7.31
C ALA A 311 2.50 34.43 -6.65
N PHE A 312 1.99 33.47 -7.43
CA PHE A 312 1.15 32.40 -6.90
C PHE A 312 1.91 31.08 -6.89
N ASP A 313 1.75 30.34 -5.81
CA ASP A 313 2.23 28.96 -5.67
C ASP A 313 1.08 28.07 -5.18
N GLU A 314 1.21 26.78 -5.41
CA GLU A 314 0.24 25.77 -4.96
C GLU A 314 0.39 25.50 -3.47
N VAL A 315 -0.73 25.34 -2.78
CA VAL A 315 -0.73 24.90 -1.37
C VAL A 315 -0.15 23.49 -1.24
N LEU A 316 0.48 23.21 -0.10
CA LEU A 316 0.89 21.85 0.22
C LEU A 316 -0.34 21.02 0.55
N GLN A 317 -0.61 20.00 -0.25
CA GLN A 317 -1.63 19.00 0.02
C GLN A 317 -0.95 17.70 0.43
N VAL A 318 -1.27 17.22 1.63
CA VAL A 318 -0.79 15.94 2.14
C VAL A 318 -1.95 14.97 2.12
N ALA A 319 -1.86 13.90 1.33
CA ALA A 319 -2.93 12.93 1.20
C ALA A 319 -3.06 12.05 2.45
N ARG A 320 -4.22 11.41 2.62
CA ARG A 320 -4.41 10.42 3.69
C ARG A 320 -3.46 9.24 3.45
N GLY A 321 -2.72 8.85 4.48
CA GLY A 321 -1.70 7.81 4.37
C GLY A 321 -0.30 8.35 4.05
N GLU A 322 -0.14 9.67 3.95
CA GLU A 322 1.14 10.35 3.77
C GLU A 322 1.38 11.33 4.92
N VAL A 323 2.64 11.68 5.14
CA VAL A 323 3.07 12.77 6.01
C VAL A 323 4.07 13.63 5.26
N SER A 324 4.12 14.93 5.54
CA SER A 324 5.15 15.79 4.99
C SER A 324 6.20 16.16 6.03
N VAL A 325 7.44 15.78 5.74
CA VAL A 325 8.62 16.23 6.47
C VAL A 325 9.05 17.58 5.90
N VAL A 326 9.13 18.60 6.74
CA VAL A 326 9.47 19.95 6.29
C VAL A 326 10.94 20.24 6.59
N VAL A 327 11.66 20.79 5.62
CA VAL A 327 13.00 21.35 5.80
C VAL A 327 12.88 22.85 5.90
N SER A 328 13.28 23.44 7.02
CA SER A 328 13.32 24.89 7.20
C SER A 328 14.64 25.46 6.66
N ASN A 329 14.56 26.37 5.69
CA ASN A 329 15.70 27.14 5.18
C ASN A 329 15.97 28.39 6.03
N ILE A 330 15.05 28.73 6.93
CA ILE A 330 15.11 29.88 7.83
C ILE A 330 15.26 29.43 9.29
N GLY A 331 15.60 30.38 10.16
CA GLY A 331 15.73 30.16 11.60
C GLY A 331 17.17 30.22 12.07
N LYS A 332 17.38 29.94 13.37
CA LYS A 332 18.72 29.97 13.98
C LYS A 332 19.58 28.86 13.38
N ASP A 333 20.87 29.15 13.17
CA ASP A 333 21.81 28.13 12.70
C ASP A 333 21.99 27.04 13.77
N PRO A 334 21.76 25.75 13.45
CA PRO A 334 21.91 24.66 14.41
C PRO A 334 23.33 24.48 14.95
N ALA A 335 24.35 25.14 14.37
CA ALA A 335 25.72 25.14 14.87
C ALA A 335 25.86 25.63 16.32
N GLY A 336 24.92 26.48 16.78
CA GLY A 336 24.86 26.98 18.17
C GLY A 336 24.03 26.12 19.13
N ILE A 337 23.31 25.10 18.63
CA ILE A 337 22.62 24.13 19.50
C ILE A 337 23.67 23.14 19.99
N GLY A 338 24.38 23.55 21.03
CA GLY A 338 24.91 22.58 21.96
C GLY A 338 23.72 21.82 22.57
N VAL A 339 23.65 20.52 22.28
CA VAL A 339 23.33 19.52 23.30
C VAL A 339 21.92 19.67 23.92
N ALA A 340 20.97 18.85 23.45
CA ALA A 340 19.99 18.31 24.40
C ALA A 340 20.78 17.70 25.57
N ALA A 341 20.55 18.21 26.78
CA ALA A 341 21.32 18.10 28.00
C ALA A 341 21.72 16.66 28.44
N GLY A 342 22.63 16.03 27.68
CA GLY A 342 23.20 14.71 27.98
C GLY A 342 24.51 14.39 27.24
N ALA A 343 24.86 15.11 26.16
CA ALA A 343 25.99 14.75 25.29
C ALA A 343 27.10 15.84 25.18
N ALA A 344 27.21 16.76 26.14
CA ALA A 344 28.27 17.78 26.15
C ALA A 344 29.65 17.22 26.56
N ASN A 345 29.70 16.03 27.18
CA ASN A 345 30.92 15.43 27.74
C ASN A 345 31.37 14.14 27.03
N ALA A 346 30.79 13.79 25.87
CA ALA A 346 31.18 12.58 25.14
C ALA A 346 32.37 12.84 24.20
N LYS A 347 33.37 11.96 24.24
CA LYS A 347 34.58 11.99 23.40
C LYS A 347 34.21 11.94 21.90
N PRO A 348 35.04 12.47 20.99
CA PRO A 348 34.76 12.47 19.54
C PRO A 348 34.41 11.09 18.96
N GLU A 349 34.94 10.04 19.58
CA GLU A 349 34.78 8.63 19.20
C GLU A 349 33.41 8.06 19.58
N ASP A 350 32.76 8.59 20.63
CA ASP A 350 31.40 8.22 21.04
C ASP A 350 30.33 8.96 20.21
N ARG A 351 30.71 10.07 19.54
CA ARG A 351 29.82 10.83 18.64
C ARG A 351 29.44 10.08 17.37
N LEU A 352 30.25 9.10 16.95
CA LEU A 352 29.94 8.20 15.84
C LEU A 352 29.13 6.97 16.28
N LYS A 353 29.20 6.58 17.56
CA LYS A 353 28.57 5.36 18.08
C LYS A 353 27.10 5.55 18.45
N ASP A 354 26.72 6.75 18.92
CA ASP A 354 25.34 7.03 19.34
C ASP A 354 24.40 7.51 18.21
N GLY A 355 24.90 7.68 16.98
CA GLY A 355 24.05 8.11 15.87
C GLY A 355 23.24 9.35 16.22
N ILE A 356 23.84 10.34 16.91
CA ILE A 356 23.16 11.61 17.20
C ILE A 356 22.86 12.25 15.85
N GLU A 357 21.61 12.11 15.41
CA GLU A 357 21.15 12.52 14.09
C GLU A 357 21.08 14.05 14.05
N ARG A 358 22.26 14.63 13.80
CA ARG A 358 22.57 16.06 13.89
C ARG A 358 21.69 16.97 13.02
N TYR A 359 20.84 16.40 12.18
CA TYR A 359 20.11 17.11 11.14
C TYR A 359 18.62 17.31 11.46
N VAL A 360 18.06 16.58 12.42
CA VAL A 360 16.67 16.79 12.87
C VAL A 360 16.65 17.79 14.01
N VAL A 361 15.98 18.92 13.78
CA VAL A 361 15.93 20.07 14.67
C VAL A 361 14.52 20.34 15.15
N ASP A 362 14.41 21.00 16.31
CA ASP A 362 13.14 21.52 16.81
C ASP A 362 12.69 22.76 16.01
N SER A 363 11.43 23.12 16.16
CA SER A 363 10.83 24.29 15.49
C SER A 363 11.62 25.57 15.74
N GLY A 364 11.86 26.35 14.68
CA GLY A 364 12.58 27.64 14.74
C GLY A 364 14.07 27.56 14.45
N TYR A 365 14.61 26.36 14.23
CA TYR A 365 15.97 26.17 13.73
C TYR A 365 15.98 25.80 12.24
N ARG A 366 17.05 26.20 11.56
CA ARG A 366 17.30 25.80 10.17
C ARG A 366 17.64 24.31 10.11
N GLY A 367 17.02 23.56 9.20
CA GLY A 367 17.22 22.12 9.04
C GLY A 367 15.91 21.34 8.96
N ILE A 368 16.03 20.01 9.02
CA ILE A 368 14.89 19.09 8.93
C ILE A 368 14.10 19.17 10.23
N GLN A 369 12.81 19.49 10.14
CA GLN A 369 11.97 19.65 11.32
C GLN A 369 11.59 18.29 11.90
N ARG A 370 11.62 18.18 13.24
CA ARG A 370 11.15 16.99 13.97
C ARG A 370 9.64 16.78 13.81
N GLU A 371 8.87 17.87 13.80
CA GLU A 371 7.43 17.82 13.65
C GLU A 371 7.07 17.64 12.16
N VAL A 372 6.23 16.63 11.88
CA VAL A 372 5.72 16.36 10.53
C VAL A 372 4.31 16.91 10.36
N LEU A 373 3.99 17.33 9.14
CA LEU A 373 2.64 17.72 8.79
C LEU A 373 1.83 16.48 8.42
N GLY A 374 0.70 16.29 9.12
CA GLY A 374 -0.24 15.21 8.85
C GLY A 374 -1.06 15.43 7.57
N PRO A 375 -2.04 14.57 7.29
CA PRO A 375 -2.92 14.73 6.13
C PRO A 375 -3.77 16.00 6.25
N GLY A 376 -3.77 16.82 5.21
CA GLY A 376 -4.44 18.12 5.22
C GLY A 376 -3.91 19.08 4.16
N THR A 377 -4.47 20.29 4.14
CA THR A 377 -4.02 21.39 3.26
C THR A 377 -3.33 22.45 4.10
N TYR A 378 -2.08 22.75 3.75
CA TYR A 378 -1.24 23.70 4.47
C TYR A 378 -0.82 24.85 3.55
N TYR A 379 -1.06 26.08 3.98
CA TYR A 379 -0.51 27.26 3.34
C TYR A 379 0.92 27.44 3.84
N LEU A 380 1.88 27.16 2.97
CA LEU A 380 3.29 27.14 3.30
C LEU A 380 4.08 27.96 2.28
N ASN A 381 4.99 28.77 2.77
CA ASN A 381 5.97 29.46 1.95
C ASN A 381 7.06 28.45 1.51
N LYS A 382 7.03 28.00 0.25
CA LYS A 382 7.98 26.99 -0.25
C LYS A 382 9.43 27.48 -0.38
N LEU A 383 9.66 28.79 -0.35
CA LEU A 383 11.02 29.37 -0.33
C LEU A 383 11.64 29.22 1.07
N ALA A 384 10.85 29.44 2.11
CA ALA A 384 11.28 29.29 3.50
C ALA A 384 11.28 27.83 3.97
N TYR A 385 10.35 27.02 3.48
CA TYR A 385 10.12 25.66 3.92
C TYR A 385 9.99 24.71 2.74
N THR A 386 10.84 23.69 2.65
CA THR A 386 10.80 22.68 1.58
C THR A 386 10.12 21.41 2.10
N PRO A 387 8.90 21.08 1.65
CA PRO A 387 8.19 19.89 2.07
C PRO A 387 8.62 18.65 1.27
N HIS A 388 8.85 17.53 1.96
CA HIS A 388 9.04 16.19 1.38
C HIS A 388 7.87 15.31 1.81
N ILE A 389 7.10 14.80 0.85
CA ILE A 389 5.95 13.93 1.13
C ILE A 389 6.46 12.49 1.23
N ILE A 390 6.21 11.86 2.37
CA ILE A 390 6.58 10.48 2.67
C ILE A 390 5.32 9.65 2.89
N PRO A 391 5.11 8.57 2.10
CA PRO A 391 4.02 7.64 2.35
C PRO A 391 4.26 6.84 3.63
N THR A 392 3.24 6.80 4.48
CA THR A 392 3.20 6.03 5.74
C THR A 392 2.44 4.72 5.62
N THR A 393 1.75 4.53 4.49
CA THR A 393 1.15 3.25 4.11
C THR A 393 2.20 2.21 3.75
N ASN A 394 1.79 0.95 3.73
CA ASN A 394 2.65 -0.15 3.27
C ASN A 394 3.01 0.05 1.79
N ILE A 395 4.30 0.16 1.52
CA ILE A 395 4.90 0.21 0.20
C ILE A 395 5.34 -1.20 -0.15
N THR A 396 4.92 -1.68 -1.32
CA THR A 396 5.33 -2.98 -1.84
C THR A 396 6.31 -2.76 -2.99
N ILE A 397 7.45 -3.45 -2.94
CA ILE A 397 8.51 -3.38 -3.95
C ILE A 397 8.72 -4.80 -4.49
N ASP A 398 8.70 -4.94 -5.81
CA ASP A 398 8.67 -6.24 -6.49
C ASP A 398 9.94 -6.46 -7.34
N TRP A 399 10.59 -7.61 -7.19
CA TRP A 399 11.66 -8.12 -8.04
C TRP A 399 11.10 -9.28 -8.86
N ALA A 400 10.53 -9.01 -10.03
CA ALA A 400 9.81 -10.01 -10.84
C ALA A 400 9.98 -9.73 -12.34
N GLU A 401 9.73 -10.74 -13.19
CA GLU A 401 9.92 -10.61 -14.63
C GLU A 401 8.87 -9.67 -15.28
N GLU A 402 9.26 -9.01 -16.37
CA GLU A 402 8.56 -7.88 -17.01
C GLU A 402 7.10 -8.16 -17.45
N LYS A 403 6.71 -9.44 -17.53
CA LYS A 403 5.37 -9.89 -17.98
C LYS A 403 4.29 -9.92 -16.88
N SER A 404 4.59 -9.48 -15.65
CA SER A 404 3.59 -9.48 -14.57
C SER A 404 2.56 -8.34 -14.74
N PRO A 405 1.24 -8.63 -14.80
CA PRO A 405 0.18 -7.62 -14.93
C PRO A 405 0.03 -6.71 -13.69
N THR A 406 0.83 -6.94 -12.65
CA THR A 406 0.78 -6.31 -11.32
C THR A 406 1.96 -5.36 -11.06
N ARG A 407 2.74 -4.99 -12.09
CA ARG A 407 3.90 -4.10 -11.90
C ARG A 407 3.42 -2.71 -11.47
N GLY A 408 3.50 -2.42 -10.18
CA GLY A 408 3.47 -1.04 -9.68
C GLY A 408 4.70 -0.27 -10.17
N GLU A 409 4.70 1.05 -10.02
CA GLU A 409 5.78 1.94 -10.50
C GLU A 409 7.19 1.59 -9.95
N ARG A 410 7.29 0.77 -8.91
CA ARG A 410 8.53 0.42 -8.18
C ARG A 410 8.87 -1.06 -8.26
N ALA A 411 9.39 -1.51 -9.40
CA ALA A 411 9.78 -2.91 -9.59
C ALA A 411 11.12 -3.08 -10.31
N PHE A 412 11.87 -4.09 -9.89
CA PHE A 412 13.20 -4.45 -10.35
C PHE A 412 13.19 -5.81 -11.06
N ASN A 413 14.27 -6.11 -11.77
CA ASN A 413 14.46 -7.42 -12.39
C ASN A 413 14.61 -8.52 -11.31
N PRO A 414 14.21 -9.76 -11.62
CA PRO A 414 14.43 -10.90 -10.73
C PRO A 414 15.90 -11.06 -10.34
N LEU A 415 16.14 -11.56 -9.13
CA LEU A 415 17.50 -11.74 -8.60
C LEU A 415 18.12 -12.99 -9.21
N SER A 416 19.27 -12.83 -9.88
CA SER A 416 20.07 -13.95 -10.39
C SER A 416 21.14 -14.32 -9.36
N ILE A 417 20.94 -15.44 -8.66
CA ILE A 417 21.81 -15.88 -7.57
C ILE A 417 22.43 -17.25 -7.87
N VAL A 418 23.56 -17.55 -7.21
CA VAL A 418 24.29 -18.81 -7.36
C VAL A 418 24.23 -19.57 -6.04
N SER A 419 23.89 -20.85 -6.11
CA SER A 419 23.84 -21.74 -4.96
C SER A 419 25.22 -22.25 -4.53
N LYS A 420 25.30 -22.85 -3.34
CA LYS A 420 26.54 -23.48 -2.83
C LYS A 420 27.13 -24.54 -3.78
N ASP A 421 26.27 -25.27 -4.49
CA ASP A 421 26.61 -26.31 -5.47
C ASP A 421 26.88 -25.75 -6.88
N GLY A 422 26.93 -24.42 -7.04
CA GLY A 422 27.34 -23.74 -8.28
C GLY A 422 26.26 -23.63 -9.35
N PHE A 423 24.99 -23.84 -9.01
CA PHE A 423 23.88 -23.66 -9.94
C PHE A 423 23.36 -22.22 -9.89
N GLN A 424 23.17 -21.63 -11.07
CA GLN A 424 22.47 -20.35 -11.21
C GLN A 424 20.97 -20.57 -11.06
N MET A 425 20.30 -19.75 -10.27
CA MET A 425 18.84 -19.75 -10.14
C MET A 425 18.32 -18.31 -10.10
N THR A 426 17.07 -18.14 -10.48
CA THR A 426 16.40 -16.84 -10.43
C THR A 426 15.35 -16.84 -9.34
N VAL A 427 15.37 -15.82 -8.48
CA VAL A 427 14.44 -15.68 -7.36
C VAL A 427 13.64 -14.39 -7.50
N GLU A 428 12.32 -14.53 -7.47
CA GLU A 428 11.40 -13.41 -7.40
C GLU A 428 11.08 -13.09 -5.94
N VAL A 429 11.18 -11.81 -5.59
CA VAL A 429 11.03 -11.33 -4.21
C VAL A 429 10.07 -10.16 -4.17
N LYS A 430 9.24 -10.11 -3.12
CA LYS A 430 8.36 -9.00 -2.80
C LYS A 430 8.69 -8.50 -1.40
N VAL A 431 8.99 -7.22 -1.26
CA VAL A 431 9.32 -6.59 0.02
C VAL A 431 8.24 -5.59 0.36
N ILE A 432 7.69 -5.72 1.56
CA ILE A 432 6.70 -4.79 2.10
C ILE A 432 7.36 -4.01 3.22
N LEU A 433 7.43 -2.69 3.07
CA LEU A 433 7.97 -1.77 4.05
C LEU A 433 7.00 -0.63 4.34
N ARG A 434 7.16 0.01 5.49
CA ARG A 434 6.43 1.23 5.85
C ARG A 434 7.33 2.18 6.62
N VAL A 435 7.03 3.47 6.55
CA VAL A 435 7.71 4.49 7.35
C VAL A 435 6.72 5.03 8.37
N LEU A 436 7.09 4.96 9.66
CA LEU A 436 6.27 5.53 10.72
C LEU A 436 6.38 7.07 10.69
N PRO A 437 5.28 7.82 10.93
CA PRO A 437 5.29 9.29 10.93
C PRO A 437 6.42 9.91 11.77
N GLU A 438 6.62 9.39 12.99
CA GLU A 438 7.62 9.88 13.94
C GLU A 438 9.06 9.64 13.47
N GLN A 439 9.26 8.66 12.58
CA GLN A 439 10.56 8.23 12.08
C GLN A 439 10.88 8.85 10.71
N ALA A 440 9.89 9.45 10.04
CA ALA A 440 10.06 10.05 8.71
C ALA A 440 11.13 11.16 8.66
N PRO A 441 11.24 12.10 9.63
CA PRO A 441 12.30 13.12 9.62
C PRO A 441 13.70 12.51 9.67
N HIS A 442 13.86 11.46 10.45
CA HIS A 442 15.11 10.72 10.64
C HIS A 442 15.52 9.98 9.36
N MET A 443 14.56 9.40 8.65
CA MET A 443 14.79 8.78 7.34
C MET A 443 15.21 9.81 6.28
N VAL A 444 14.52 10.96 6.20
CA VAL A 444 14.85 12.06 5.28
C VAL A 444 16.25 12.61 5.57
N ALA A 445 16.66 12.70 6.84
CA ALA A 445 17.99 13.16 7.23
C ALA A 445 19.13 12.27 6.72
N ARG A 446 18.89 10.97 6.55
CA ARG A 446 19.91 10.02 6.10
C ARG A 446 19.96 9.84 4.59
N ILE A 447 18.80 9.79 3.95
CA ILE A 447 18.67 9.34 2.55
C ILE A 447 18.04 10.42 1.65
N GLY A 448 17.34 11.38 2.24
CA GLY A 448 16.57 12.40 1.52
C GLY A 448 15.19 11.90 1.16
N THR A 449 15.05 11.12 0.08
CA THR A 449 13.75 10.69 -0.46
C THR A 449 13.52 9.19 -0.33
N ILE A 450 12.26 8.77 -0.41
CA ILE A 450 11.90 7.35 -0.41
C ILE A 450 12.44 6.61 -1.64
N ASP A 451 12.52 7.27 -2.80
CA ASP A 451 13.03 6.63 -4.02
C ASP A 451 14.54 6.37 -3.91
N ASN A 452 15.29 7.31 -3.33
CA ASN A 452 16.70 7.11 -3.00
C ASN A 452 16.91 5.93 -2.03
N LEU A 453 16.00 5.75 -1.06
CA LEU A 453 16.04 4.60 -0.15
C LEU A 453 15.87 3.30 -0.94
N ILE A 454 14.90 3.27 -1.85
CA ILE A 454 14.58 2.07 -2.62
C ILE A 454 15.74 1.68 -3.54
N GLU A 455 16.27 2.66 -4.29
CA GLU A 455 17.31 2.42 -5.29
C GLU A 455 18.70 2.17 -4.69
N HIS A 456 19.10 2.92 -3.67
CA HIS A 456 20.47 2.91 -3.17
C HIS A 456 20.67 2.10 -1.87
N VAL A 457 19.60 1.78 -1.15
CA VAL A 457 19.69 1.03 0.11
C VAL A 457 18.95 -0.30 0.01
N VAL A 458 17.64 -0.29 -0.27
CA VAL A 458 16.82 -1.50 -0.29
C VAL A 458 17.30 -2.43 -1.40
N HIS A 459 17.46 -1.95 -2.63
CA HIS A 459 17.84 -2.80 -3.76
C HIS A 459 19.19 -3.51 -3.56
N PRO A 460 20.30 -2.81 -3.21
CA PRO A 460 21.56 -3.49 -2.92
C PRO A 460 21.49 -4.42 -1.70
N LEU A 461 20.71 -4.06 -0.68
CA LEU A 461 20.56 -4.88 0.53
C LEU A 461 19.84 -6.20 0.23
N ILE A 462 18.77 -6.16 -0.58
CA ILE A 462 18.04 -7.35 -1.01
C ILE A 462 18.95 -8.25 -1.86
N ASP A 463 19.65 -7.70 -2.86
CA ASP A 463 20.57 -8.48 -3.70
C ASP A 463 21.67 -9.15 -2.87
N SER A 464 22.32 -8.39 -1.99
CA SER A 464 23.36 -8.90 -1.09
C SER A 464 22.83 -9.98 -0.14
N SER A 465 21.67 -9.77 0.49
CA SER A 465 21.08 -10.71 1.46
C SER A 465 20.76 -12.05 0.80
N PHE A 466 20.08 -12.05 -0.35
CA PHE A 466 19.71 -13.28 -1.04
C PHE A 466 20.91 -13.99 -1.67
N ARG A 467 21.89 -13.24 -2.19
CA ARG A 467 23.15 -13.80 -2.70
C ARG A 467 23.99 -14.46 -1.60
N ASN A 468 24.09 -13.85 -0.43
CA ASN A 468 24.82 -14.42 0.70
C ASN A 468 24.14 -15.70 1.19
N GLN A 469 22.81 -15.72 1.24
CA GLN A 469 22.07 -16.92 1.64
C GLN A 469 22.19 -18.06 0.64
N SER A 470 22.02 -17.79 -0.65
CA SER A 470 22.16 -18.82 -1.67
C SER A 470 23.56 -19.42 -1.69
N SER A 471 24.60 -18.64 -1.37
CA SER A 471 25.97 -19.15 -1.29
C SER A 471 26.16 -20.20 -0.18
N SER A 472 25.31 -20.19 0.85
CA SER A 472 25.41 -21.09 2.01
C SER A 472 24.58 -22.36 1.89
N THR A 473 23.59 -22.37 0.98
CA THR A 473 22.57 -23.44 0.86
C THR A 473 22.61 -24.05 -0.55
N GLU A 474 22.41 -25.36 -0.64
CA GLU A 474 22.29 -26.07 -1.93
C GLU A 474 20.98 -25.67 -2.65
N ALA A 475 21.00 -25.66 -3.99
CA ALA A 475 19.87 -25.19 -4.79
C ALA A 475 18.54 -25.87 -4.46
N MET A 476 18.57 -27.20 -4.27
CA MET A 476 17.39 -27.99 -3.94
C MET A 476 16.88 -27.72 -2.53
N LYS A 477 17.80 -27.60 -1.57
CA LYS A 477 17.45 -27.31 -0.17
C LYS A 477 16.85 -25.91 -0.03
N PHE A 478 17.36 -24.95 -0.79
CA PHE A 478 16.83 -23.58 -0.84
C PHE A 478 15.36 -23.55 -1.29
N MET A 479 14.97 -24.41 -2.23
CA MET A 479 13.57 -24.53 -2.68
C MET A 479 12.68 -25.25 -1.67
N GLN A 480 13.18 -26.33 -1.04
CA GLN A 480 12.42 -27.12 -0.06
C GLN A 480 12.18 -26.34 1.24
N ASP A 481 13.22 -25.70 1.77
CA ASP A 481 13.18 -24.95 3.03
C ASP A 481 12.92 -23.45 2.80
N ARG A 482 12.14 -23.09 1.77
CA ARG A 482 11.83 -21.70 1.38
C ARG A 482 11.39 -20.83 2.56
N HIS A 483 10.60 -21.38 3.47
CA HIS A 483 10.10 -20.66 4.64
C HIS A 483 11.24 -20.24 5.58
N GLU A 484 12.25 -21.09 5.78
CA GLU A 484 13.41 -20.76 6.61
C GLU A 484 14.29 -19.72 5.94
N GLU A 485 14.54 -19.85 4.64
CA GLU A 485 15.35 -18.90 3.88
C GLU A 485 14.68 -17.51 3.85
N GLN A 486 13.36 -17.46 3.67
CA GLN A 486 12.59 -16.23 3.77
C GLN A 486 12.69 -15.59 5.16
N ARG A 487 12.63 -16.37 6.24
CA ARG A 487 12.77 -15.86 7.61
C ARG A 487 14.17 -15.29 7.86
N LYS A 488 15.22 -16.02 7.48
CA LYS A 488 16.61 -15.55 7.61
C LYS A 488 16.83 -14.25 6.84
N ALA A 489 16.28 -14.14 5.63
CA ALA A 489 16.40 -12.93 4.79
C ALA A 489 15.69 -11.78 5.46
N GLY A 490 14.44 -12.01 5.88
CA GLY A 490 13.62 -11.04 6.58
C GLY A 490 14.29 -10.49 7.83
N GLU A 491 14.86 -11.34 8.68
CA GLU A 491 15.56 -10.90 9.90
C GLU A 491 16.78 -10.03 9.60
N HIS A 492 17.59 -10.42 8.61
CA HIS A 492 18.76 -9.64 8.21
C HIS A 492 18.36 -8.27 7.65
N ILE A 493 17.43 -8.26 6.70
CA ILE A 493 16.92 -7.03 6.05
C ILE A 493 16.24 -6.11 7.07
N MET A 494 15.45 -6.67 7.99
CA MET A 494 14.79 -5.90 9.05
C MET A 494 15.81 -5.26 9.99
N SER A 495 16.90 -5.96 10.34
CA SER A 495 17.94 -5.41 11.21
C SER A 495 18.71 -4.24 10.58
N GLU A 496 18.95 -4.30 9.26
CA GLU A 496 19.65 -3.25 8.52
C GLU A 496 18.72 -2.06 8.22
N LEU A 497 17.48 -2.30 7.78
CA LEU A 497 16.51 -1.22 7.51
C LEU A 497 16.12 -0.43 8.76
N LYS A 498 16.16 -1.06 9.94
CA LYS A 498 15.95 -0.36 11.21
C LYS A 498 16.95 0.76 11.43
N ARG A 499 18.19 0.65 10.92
CA ARG A 499 19.20 1.70 11.00
C ARG A 499 18.82 2.93 10.18
N TYR A 500 18.00 2.75 9.15
CA TYR A 500 17.52 3.84 8.29
C TYR A 500 16.14 4.36 8.71
N HIS A 501 15.65 3.98 9.89
CA HIS A 501 14.36 4.42 10.42
C HIS A 501 13.16 3.97 9.55
N VAL A 502 13.31 2.83 8.88
CA VAL A 502 12.29 2.21 8.02
C VAL A 502 11.88 0.87 8.62
N GLU A 503 10.58 0.60 8.70
CA GLU A 503 10.06 -0.67 9.21
C GLU A 503 9.81 -1.64 8.05
N CYS A 504 10.48 -2.79 8.09
CA CYS A 504 10.17 -3.89 7.17
C CYS A 504 9.02 -4.72 7.76
N VAL A 505 7.89 -4.78 7.07
CA VAL A 505 6.73 -5.58 7.51
C VAL A 505 6.97 -7.05 7.19
N SER A 506 7.37 -7.33 5.94
CA SER A 506 7.67 -8.70 5.50
C SER A 506 8.49 -8.73 4.23
N VAL A 507 9.35 -9.74 4.11
CA VAL A 507 10.01 -10.12 2.86
C VAL A 507 9.41 -11.46 2.42
N LEU A 508 8.94 -11.52 1.18
CA LEU A 508 8.27 -12.69 0.60
C LEU A 508 9.08 -13.16 -0.60
N ILE A 509 9.47 -14.43 -0.62
CA ILE A 509 9.91 -15.07 -1.86
C ILE A 509 8.62 -15.41 -2.61
N CYS A 510 8.51 -15.14 -3.91
CA CYS A 510 7.33 -15.48 -4.72
C CYS A 510 7.56 -16.78 -5.49
N GLN A 511 8.58 -16.78 -6.34
CA GLN A 511 8.93 -17.87 -7.25
C GLN A 511 10.44 -18.11 -7.23
N ILE A 512 10.84 -19.38 -7.32
CA ILE A 512 12.24 -19.80 -7.48
C ILE A 512 12.30 -20.58 -8.79
N VAL A 513 13.10 -20.10 -9.74
CA VAL A 513 13.32 -20.75 -11.03
C VAL A 513 14.68 -21.45 -10.99
N LEU A 514 14.64 -22.79 -10.98
CA LEU A 514 15.82 -23.65 -11.04
C LEU A 514 16.14 -24.03 -12.49
N PRO A 515 17.42 -24.32 -12.82
CA PRO A 515 17.79 -24.88 -14.12
C PRO A 515 17.12 -26.24 -14.38
N GLU A 516 16.67 -26.46 -15.62
CA GLU A 516 15.93 -27.67 -16.02
C GLU A 516 16.71 -28.97 -15.74
N ARG A 517 18.05 -28.95 -15.90
CA ARG A 517 18.93 -30.09 -15.61
C ARG A 517 18.78 -30.64 -14.18
N LEU A 518 18.56 -29.78 -13.18
CA LEU A 518 18.36 -30.21 -11.79
C LEU A 518 16.96 -30.80 -11.57
N MET A 519 15.96 -30.25 -12.24
CA MET A 519 14.60 -30.77 -12.19
C MET A 519 14.52 -32.17 -12.80
N GLN A 520 15.24 -32.40 -13.90
CA GLN A 520 15.32 -33.72 -14.53
C GLN A 520 16.01 -34.74 -13.62
N THR A 521 17.12 -34.39 -12.97
CA THR A 521 17.79 -35.32 -12.03
C THR A 521 16.93 -35.60 -10.80
N LEU A 522 16.21 -34.60 -10.26
CA LEU A 522 15.25 -34.79 -9.18
C LEU A 522 14.11 -35.71 -9.61
N THR A 523 13.52 -35.45 -10.77
CA THR A 523 12.43 -36.26 -11.32
C THR A 523 12.89 -37.71 -11.47
N ASN A 524 14.08 -37.92 -12.03
CA ASN A 524 14.67 -39.25 -12.15
C ASN A 524 14.91 -39.92 -10.80
N LYS A 525 15.39 -39.17 -9.79
CA LYS A 525 15.60 -39.69 -8.43
C LYS A 525 14.29 -40.09 -7.75
N VAL A 526 13.24 -39.27 -7.90
CA VAL A 526 11.91 -39.57 -7.34
C VAL A 526 11.29 -40.77 -8.05
N VAL A 527 11.39 -40.85 -9.38
CA VAL A 527 10.93 -42.01 -10.17
C VAL A 527 11.69 -43.26 -9.76
N ALA A 528 13.01 -43.21 -9.59
CA ALA A 528 13.81 -44.34 -9.14
C ALA A 528 13.43 -44.78 -7.71
N ALA A 529 13.18 -43.85 -6.79
CA ALA A 529 12.73 -44.17 -5.44
C ALA A 529 11.32 -44.79 -5.42
N GLN A 530 10.39 -44.27 -6.23
CA GLN A 530 9.07 -44.87 -6.40
C GLN A 530 9.16 -46.26 -7.06
N GLN A 531 10.02 -46.44 -8.06
CA GLN A 531 10.27 -47.74 -8.68
C GLN A 531 10.85 -48.73 -7.67
N MET A 532 11.81 -48.32 -6.83
CA MET A 532 12.37 -49.16 -5.78
C MET A 532 11.30 -49.58 -4.78
N SER A 533 10.48 -48.64 -4.28
CA SER A 533 9.35 -48.97 -3.41
C SER A 533 8.33 -49.89 -4.08
N MET A 534 8.05 -49.70 -5.38
CA MET A 534 7.20 -50.60 -6.15
C MET A 534 7.81 -52.00 -6.24
N PHE A 535 9.10 -52.13 -6.56
CA PHE A 535 9.80 -53.42 -6.61
C PHE A 535 9.84 -54.11 -5.25
N ASP A 536 10.10 -53.38 -4.17
CA ASP A 536 10.07 -53.92 -2.81
C ASP A 536 8.67 -54.46 -2.47
N SER A 537 7.61 -53.68 -2.79
CA SER A 537 6.23 -54.12 -2.59
C SER A 537 5.87 -55.33 -3.47
N GLN A 538 6.35 -55.39 -4.72
CA GLN A 538 6.17 -56.52 -5.62
C GLN A 538 6.92 -57.76 -5.13
N GLN A 539 8.14 -57.60 -4.64
CA GLN A 539 8.96 -58.67 -4.09
C GLN A 539 8.31 -59.25 -2.83
N GLU A 540 7.80 -58.40 -1.93
CA GLU A 540 7.04 -58.84 -0.76
C GLU A 540 5.74 -59.57 -1.17
N ALA A 541 5.00 -59.05 -2.15
CA ALA A 541 3.79 -59.69 -2.65
C ALA A 541 4.08 -61.06 -3.29
N GLU A 542 5.11 -61.17 -4.12
CA GLU A 542 5.54 -62.43 -4.74
C GLU A 542 6.16 -63.40 -3.73
N ALA A 543 6.83 -62.91 -2.67
CA ALA A 543 7.28 -63.74 -1.56
C ALA A 543 6.08 -64.33 -0.81
N ARG A 544 5.07 -63.53 -0.46
CA ARG A 544 3.82 -63.99 0.16
C ARG A 544 3.07 -64.97 -0.75
N ARG A 545 3.04 -64.72 -2.06
CA ARG A 545 2.43 -65.62 -3.05
C ARG A 545 3.13 -66.97 -3.11
N ARG A 546 4.47 -66.99 -3.15
CA ARG A 546 5.26 -68.24 -3.10
C ARG A 546 5.01 -69.01 -1.81
N GLU A 547 4.92 -68.34 -0.67
CA GLU A 547 4.62 -68.97 0.62
C GLU A 547 3.20 -69.55 0.65
N MET A 548 2.21 -68.83 0.11
CA MET A 548 0.84 -69.30 -0.04
C MET A 548 0.76 -70.53 -0.97
N GLU A 549 1.41 -70.49 -2.14
CA GLU A 549 1.46 -71.62 -3.09
C GLU A 549 2.16 -72.84 -2.48
N LYS A 550 3.26 -72.66 -1.73
CA LYS A 550 3.93 -73.75 -1.00
C LYS A 550 3.00 -74.38 0.04
N THR A 551 2.28 -73.55 0.79
CA THR A 551 1.31 -73.99 1.80
C THR A 551 0.14 -74.72 1.15
N LYS A 552 -0.36 -74.21 0.01
CA LYS A 552 -1.43 -74.83 -0.78
C LYS A 552 -0.99 -76.18 -1.36
N ALA A 553 0.20 -76.26 -1.96
CA ALA A 553 0.74 -77.52 -2.48
C ALA A 553 0.92 -78.58 -1.38
N GLN A 554 1.33 -78.17 -0.17
CA GLN A 554 1.39 -79.06 0.98
C GLN A 554 -0.01 -79.52 1.44
N ALA A 555 -0.99 -78.61 1.45
CA ALA A 555 -2.38 -78.94 1.76
C ALA A 555 -3.03 -79.86 0.71
N ASP A 556 -2.73 -79.68 -0.59
CA ASP A 556 -3.23 -80.50 -1.68
C ASP A 556 -2.64 -81.93 -1.68
N LEU A 557 -1.43 -82.11 -1.12
CA LEU A 557 -0.85 -83.43 -0.87
C LEU A 557 -1.47 -84.13 0.36
N GLN A 558 -2.06 -83.38 1.29
CA GLN A 558 -2.59 -83.91 2.54
C GLN A 558 -3.70 -84.97 2.35
N PRO A 559 -4.69 -84.82 1.45
CA PRO A 559 -5.68 -85.87 1.16
C PRO A 559 -5.03 -87.19 0.70
N SER A 560 -3.95 -87.10 -0.09
CA SER A 560 -3.25 -88.27 -0.61
C SER A 560 -2.43 -88.99 0.49
N LEU A 561 -1.78 -88.22 1.36
CA LEU A 561 -1.02 -88.76 2.51
C LEU A 561 -1.97 -89.39 3.54
N VAL A 562 -3.07 -88.72 3.86
CA VAL A 562 -4.09 -89.22 4.79
C VAL A 562 -4.77 -90.48 4.23
N LYS A 563 -5.08 -90.52 2.92
CA LYS A 563 -5.62 -91.71 2.28
C LYS A 563 -4.65 -92.89 2.37
N ALA A 564 -3.36 -92.69 2.08
CA ALA A 564 -2.35 -93.74 2.18
C ALA A 564 -2.20 -94.25 3.63
N GLU A 565 -2.27 -93.36 4.63
CA GLU A 565 -2.20 -93.73 6.05
C GLU A 565 -3.45 -94.51 6.51
N ILE A 566 -4.63 -94.09 6.07
CA ILE A 566 -5.89 -94.81 6.31
C ILE A 566 -5.87 -96.19 5.63
N ASP A 567 -5.38 -96.30 4.39
CA ASP A 567 -5.27 -97.58 3.68
C ASP A 567 -4.33 -98.55 4.41
N VAL A 568 -3.20 -98.06 4.96
CA VAL A 568 -2.30 -98.86 5.81
C VAL A 568 -3.01 -99.28 7.10
N GLN A 569 -3.75 -98.39 7.77
CA GLN A 569 -4.52 -98.75 8.97
C GLN A 569 -5.60 -99.80 8.68
N ILE A 570 -6.34 -99.67 7.57
CA ILE A 570 -7.34 -100.67 7.14
C ILE A 570 -6.68 -102.02 6.92
N ALA A 571 -5.54 -102.07 6.23
CA ALA A 571 -4.80 -103.32 6.02
C ALA A 571 -4.31 -103.94 7.34
N THR A 572 -3.86 -103.11 8.29
CA THR A 572 -3.39 -103.56 9.59
C THR A 572 -4.54 -104.07 10.47
N GLN A 573 -5.68 -103.38 10.49
CA GLN A 573 -6.87 -103.82 11.21
C GLN A 573 -7.52 -105.07 10.59
N ALA A 574 -7.56 -105.17 9.26
CA ALA A 574 -8.01 -106.38 8.57
C ALA A 574 -7.14 -107.59 8.93
N LYS A 575 -5.82 -107.41 8.99
CA LYS A 575 -4.87 -108.43 9.47
C LYS A 575 -5.16 -108.83 10.92
N GLN A 576 -5.36 -107.86 11.81
CA GLN A 576 -5.64 -108.14 13.22
C GLN A 576 -6.98 -108.86 13.42
N SER A 577 -8.04 -108.45 12.72
CA SER A 577 -9.35 -109.10 12.73
C SER A 577 -9.29 -110.55 12.25
N MET A 578 -8.50 -110.84 11.21
CA MET A 578 -8.25 -112.20 10.73
C MET A 578 -7.54 -113.08 11.77
N ILE A 579 -6.55 -112.53 12.50
CA ILE A 579 -5.85 -113.26 13.57
C ILE A 579 -6.81 -113.62 14.70
N THR A 580 -7.58 -112.66 15.20
CA THR A 580 -8.55 -112.90 16.30
C THR A 580 -9.65 -113.87 15.89
N SER A 581 -10.09 -113.84 14.63
CA SER A 581 -11.07 -114.80 14.09
C SER A 581 -10.50 -116.22 13.98
N ALA A 582 -9.22 -116.36 13.64
CA ALA A 582 -8.53 -117.66 13.56
C ALA A 582 -8.27 -118.24 14.96
N GLU A 583 -7.90 -117.41 15.95
CA GLU A 583 -7.74 -117.82 17.35
C GLU A 583 -9.07 -118.28 17.97
N GLY A 584 -10.17 -117.57 17.71
CA GLY A 584 -11.51 -117.97 18.17
C GLY A 584 -11.94 -119.33 17.60
N ARG A 585 -11.65 -119.61 16.32
CA ARG A 585 -11.90 -120.92 15.70
C ARG A 585 -11.04 -122.04 16.28
N SER A 586 -9.80 -121.74 16.69
CA SER A 586 -8.92 -122.71 17.33
C SER A 586 -9.39 -123.08 18.74
N GLN A 587 -9.81 -122.10 19.53
CA GLN A 587 -10.32 -122.34 20.89
C GLN A 587 -11.65 -123.12 20.90
N ALA A 588 -12.56 -122.82 19.97
CA ALA A 588 -13.83 -123.55 19.84
C ALA A 588 -13.61 -125.04 19.56
N THR A 589 -12.74 -125.37 18.60
CA THR A 589 -12.40 -126.76 18.26
C THR A 589 -11.73 -127.50 19.42
N ARG A 590 -10.91 -126.82 20.24
CA ARG A 590 -10.25 -127.44 21.40
C ARG A 590 -11.25 -127.83 22.50
N LEU A 591 -12.19 -126.95 22.82
CA LEU A 591 -13.25 -127.20 23.80
C LEU A 591 -14.21 -128.32 23.38
N GLU A 592 -14.53 -128.42 22.09
CA GLU A 592 -15.39 -129.48 21.55
C GLU A 592 -14.73 -130.88 21.67
N GLN A 593 -13.43 -130.98 21.41
CA GLN A 593 -12.67 -132.23 21.53
C GLN A 593 -12.47 -132.67 23.00
N GLU A 594 -12.30 -131.73 23.93
CA GLU A 594 -12.25 -132.04 25.38
C GLU A 594 -13.60 -132.61 25.89
N GLY A 595 -14.74 -132.10 25.38
CA GLY A 595 -16.06 -132.63 25.70
C GLY A 595 -16.30 -134.05 25.18
N ILE A 596 -15.82 -134.36 23.98
CA ILE A 596 -15.91 -135.71 23.38
C ILE A 596 -15.05 -136.71 24.16
N ALA A 597 -13.84 -136.31 24.59
CA ALA A 597 -12.95 -137.17 25.37
C ALA A 597 -13.55 -137.54 26.74
N ALA A 598 -14.20 -136.61 27.42
CA ALA A 598 -14.90 -136.87 28.69
C ALA A 598 -16.09 -137.83 28.51
N GLY A 599 -16.83 -137.72 27.40
CA GLY A 599 -17.93 -138.62 27.06
C GLY A 599 -17.47 -140.07 26.82
N ILE A 600 -16.38 -140.26 26.06
CA ILE A 600 -15.82 -141.60 25.78
C ILE A 600 -15.29 -142.27 27.06
N SER A 601 -14.68 -141.49 27.97
CA SER A 601 -14.22 -141.99 29.27
C SER A 601 -15.37 -142.52 30.15
N ALA A 602 -16.51 -141.81 30.18
CA ALA A 602 -17.66 -142.21 30.97
C ALA A 602 -18.34 -143.49 30.45
N VAL A 603 -18.45 -143.63 29.12
CA VAL A 603 -18.97 -144.85 28.48
C VAL A 603 -18.04 -146.04 28.74
N GLY A 604 -16.73 -145.86 28.62
CA GLY A 604 -15.76 -146.93 28.87
C GLY A 604 -15.79 -147.48 30.31
N LYS A 605 -16.00 -146.61 31.32
CA LYS A 605 -16.17 -147.06 32.72
C LYS A 605 -17.45 -147.87 32.93
N ALA A 606 -18.58 -147.42 32.36
CA ALA A 606 -19.85 -148.12 32.48
C ALA A 606 -19.85 -149.50 31.80
N GLU A 607 -19.14 -149.62 30.67
CA GLU A 607 -18.98 -150.90 29.96
C GLU A 607 -18.10 -151.88 30.75
N GLY A 608 -17.05 -151.38 31.41
CA GLY A 608 -16.18 -152.16 32.29
C GLY A 608 -16.93 -152.73 33.50
N ASP A 609 -17.74 -151.91 34.18
CA ASP A 609 -18.54 -152.34 35.33
C ASP A 609 -19.58 -153.41 34.95
N LYS A 610 -20.20 -153.26 33.77
CA LYS A 610 -21.14 -154.25 33.22
C LYS A 610 -20.47 -155.60 32.94
N ILE A 611 -19.28 -155.60 32.35
CA ILE A 611 -18.53 -156.83 32.05
C ILE A 611 -18.08 -157.52 33.34
N LEU A 612 -17.63 -156.76 34.34
CA LEU A 612 -17.22 -157.30 35.63
C LEU A 612 -18.38 -157.98 36.37
N ALA A 613 -19.57 -157.38 36.36
CA ALA A 613 -20.79 -157.95 36.93
C ALA A 613 -21.22 -159.26 36.23
N ILE A 614 -21.15 -159.30 34.89
CA ILE A 614 -21.44 -160.52 34.11
C ILE A 614 -20.40 -161.61 34.40
N GLY A 615 -19.12 -161.25 34.53
CA GLY A 615 -18.03 -162.17 34.88
C GLY A 615 -18.21 -162.80 36.27
N GLN A 616 -18.63 -162.01 37.27
CA GLN A 616 -18.90 -162.53 38.61
C GLN A 616 -20.14 -163.44 38.64
N ALA A 617 -21.21 -163.06 37.94
CA ALA A 617 -22.43 -163.87 37.86
C ALA A 617 -22.20 -165.20 37.12
N THR A 618 -21.41 -165.20 36.04
CA THR A 618 -21.05 -166.43 35.33
C THR A 618 -20.16 -167.33 36.19
N ALA A 619 -19.18 -166.77 36.91
CA ALA A 619 -18.36 -167.54 37.84
C ALA A 619 -19.19 -168.20 38.96
N GLU A 620 -20.14 -167.47 39.57
CA GLU A 620 -21.07 -168.06 40.55
C GLU A 620 -21.99 -169.13 39.93
N ALA A 621 -22.48 -168.91 38.71
CA ALA A 621 -23.29 -169.88 37.99
C ALA A 621 -22.51 -171.18 37.72
N TYR A 622 -21.23 -171.10 37.32
CA TYR A 622 -20.35 -172.26 37.15
C TYR A 622 -20.14 -173.02 38.46
N VAL A 623 -19.92 -172.31 39.58
CA VAL A 623 -19.74 -172.96 40.88
C VAL A 623 -21.02 -173.70 41.31
N ARG A 624 -22.20 -173.10 41.10
CA ARG A 624 -23.49 -173.76 41.43
C ARG A 624 -23.83 -174.90 40.47
N GLN A 625 -23.56 -174.77 39.18
CA GLN A 625 -23.79 -175.84 38.20
C GLN A 625 -22.84 -177.02 38.41
N ALA A 626 -21.58 -176.76 38.78
CA ALA A 626 -20.62 -177.81 39.14
C ALA A 626 -21.05 -178.59 40.39
N ALA A 627 -21.66 -177.93 41.37
CA ALA A 627 -22.17 -178.58 42.57
C ALA A 627 -23.40 -179.48 42.33
N ALA A 628 -24.24 -179.16 41.34
CA ALA A 628 -25.49 -179.89 41.09
C ALA A 628 -25.34 -181.08 40.12
N VAL A 629 -24.41 -181.02 39.16
CA VAL A 629 -24.36 -181.96 38.02
C VAL A 629 -23.07 -182.80 37.97
N GLY A 630 -22.03 -182.44 38.75
CA GLY A 630 -20.75 -183.15 38.77
C GLY A 630 -19.86 -182.83 37.56
N GLN A 631 -18.54 -182.99 37.70
CA GLN A 631 -17.55 -182.45 36.75
C GLN A 631 -17.56 -183.12 35.36
N GLY A 632 -18.00 -184.37 35.23
CA GLY A 632 -18.00 -185.11 33.96
C GLY A 632 -19.06 -184.65 32.94
N PRO A 633 -20.35 -184.56 33.32
CA PRO A 633 -21.40 -184.13 32.39
C PRO A 633 -21.36 -182.64 32.03
N LEU A 634 -20.85 -181.77 32.93
CA LEU A 634 -20.77 -180.32 32.70
C LEU A 634 -19.87 -179.95 31.51
N ALA A 635 -18.77 -180.66 31.31
CA ALA A 635 -17.86 -180.43 30.19
C ALA A 635 -18.54 -180.69 28.83
N MET A 636 -19.41 -181.69 28.73
CA MET A 636 -20.16 -181.97 27.50
C MET A 636 -21.27 -180.94 27.24
N ILE A 637 -21.93 -180.45 28.29
CA ILE A 637 -22.93 -179.38 28.14
C ILE A 637 -22.25 -178.10 27.68
N GLU A 638 -21.10 -177.73 28.27
CA GLU A 638 -20.33 -176.54 27.93
C GLU A 638 -19.76 -176.59 26.50
N VAL A 639 -19.30 -177.76 26.05
CA VAL A 639 -18.88 -177.98 24.66
C VAL A 639 -20.08 -177.84 23.72
N MET A 640 -21.26 -178.38 24.06
CA MET A 640 -22.47 -178.18 23.26
C MET A 640 -22.98 -176.73 23.25
N THR A 641 -22.94 -175.99 24.36
CA THR A 641 -23.33 -174.56 24.39
C THR A 641 -22.34 -173.67 23.65
N ARG A 642 -21.03 -173.93 23.74
CA ARG A 642 -20.05 -173.19 22.93
C ARG A 642 -20.10 -173.55 21.44
N VAL A 643 -20.55 -174.75 21.07
CA VAL A 643 -20.88 -175.12 19.68
C VAL A 643 -22.18 -174.45 19.20
N LYS A 644 -23.13 -174.13 20.10
CA LYS A 644 -24.35 -173.37 19.78
C LYS A 644 -24.10 -171.87 19.62
N ASP A 645 -23.28 -171.27 20.49
CA ASP A 645 -23.05 -169.82 20.52
C ASP A 645 -21.89 -169.37 19.60
N GLY A 646 -20.93 -170.25 19.34
CA GLY A 646 -19.99 -170.10 18.25
C GLY A 646 -20.67 -170.50 16.94
N LYS A 647 -21.08 -169.52 16.12
CA LYS A 647 -21.58 -169.70 14.75
C LYS A 647 -20.51 -170.30 13.81
N ILE A 648 -20.02 -171.50 14.10
CA ILE A 648 -19.09 -172.28 13.28
C ILE A 648 -19.93 -173.08 12.29
N LYS A 649 -19.89 -172.65 11.03
CA LYS A 649 -20.57 -173.29 9.90
C LYS A 649 -19.79 -174.56 9.51
N ILE A 650 -20.22 -175.74 9.97
CA ILE A 650 -19.64 -177.05 9.59
C ILE A 650 -20.69 -177.89 8.85
N THR A 651 -21.00 -177.46 7.64
CA THR A 651 -21.43 -178.32 6.52
C THR A 651 -20.72 -177.80 5.26
N PRO A 652 -20.06 -178.66 4.47
CA PRO A 652 -19.57 -178.30 3.15
C PRO A 652 -20.67 -178.55 2.10
N ASP A 653 -21.09 -177.51 1.39
CA ASP A 653 -21.87 -177.65 0.16
C ASP A 653 -20.92 -177.61 -1.04
N ILE A 654 -20.51 -178.82 -1.42
CA ILE A 654 -19.91 -179.21 -2.70
C ILE A 654 -21.00 -178.94 -3.77
N MET A 655 -20.70 -178.40 -4.96
CA MET A 655 -20.36 -179.24 -6.11
C MET A 655 -19.53 -178.52 -7.16
N VAL A 656 -18.38 -179.11 -7.45
CA VAL A 656 -17.77 -179.10 -8.78
C VAL A 656 -18.66 -179.93 -9.72
N SER A 657 -19.14 -179.30 -10.78
CA SER A 657 -19.45 -179.92 -12.08
C SER A 657 -19.31 -178.78 -13.08
N SER A 658 -18.19 -178.68 -13.78
CA SER A 658 -18.10 -179.10 -15.18
C SER A 658 -19.39 -178.85 -15.97
N ASN A 659 -19.37 -177.89 -16.90
CA ASN A 659 -19.43 -178.17 -18.33
C ASN A 659 -19.69 -176.89 -19.16
N GLY A 660 -18.70 -176.52 -20.00
CA GLY A 660 -18.80 -175.84 -21.30
C GLY A 660 -19.38 -174.42 -21.35
N GLY A 661 -18.77 -173.39 -21.94
CA GLY A 661 -17.56 -173.18 -22.75
C GLY A 661 -17.50 -171.65 -23.00
N HIS A 662 -16.43 -170.99 -23.38
CA HIS A 662 -15.27 -171.35 -24.18
C HIS A 662 -14.09 -170.43 -23.79
N ASN A 663 -12.89 -171.05 -23.71
CA ASN A 663 -11.52 -170.55 -23.98
C ASN A 663 -11.08 -169.21 -23.38
N GLY A 664 -9.99 -169.10 -22.63
CA GLY A 664 -8.74 -169.88 -22.51
C GLY A 664 -7.66 -168.84 -22.12
N ASP A 665 -6.55 -169.06 -21.43
CA ASP A 665 -5.76 -170.18 -20.90
C ASP A 665 -5.07 -169.57 -19.64
N GLY A 666 -4.78 -170.24 -18.51
CA GLY A 666 -3.95 -171.45 -18.38
C GLY A 666 -2.47 -171.09 -18.61
N ALA A 667 -1.47 -171.33 -17.76
CA ALA A 667 -1.26 -171.94 -16.45
C ALA A 667 0.19 -171.49 -16.03
N SER A 668 0.79 -171.70 -14.87
CA SER A 668 0.73 -172.79 -13.89
C SER A 668 1.64 -172.50 -12.69
N SER A 669 1.21 -173.00 -11.51
CA SER A 669 1.99 -173.52 -10.37
C SER A 669 2.51 -172.57 -9.25
N ASN A 670 2.30 -173.04 -8.00
CA ASN A 670 2.88 -172.62 -6.70
C ASN A 670 2.07 -171.76 -5.69
N MET A 671 0.76 -172.01 -5.52
CA MET A 671 -0.09 -171.30 -4.53
C MET A 671 0.20 -171.56 -3.03
N LEU A 672 0.87 -172.64 -2.63
CA LEU A 672 1.19 -172.86 -1.20
C LEU A 672 2.46 -172.12 -0.75
N ALA A 673 3.38 -171.84 -1.68
CA ALA A 673 4.50 -170.91 -1.46
C ALA A 673 4.04 -169.45 -1.61
N ALA A 674 3.04 -169.16 -2.46
CA ALA A 674 2.44 -167.83 -2.60
C ALA A 674 1.55 -167.44 -1.41
N PHE A 675 0.92 -168.37 -0.70
CA PHE A 675 0.11 -168.04 0.48
C PHE A 675 0.98 -167.64 1.69
N MET A 676 2.17 -168.22 1.84
CA MET A 676 3.15 -167.80 2.86
C MET A 676 4.04 -166.63 2.42
N ALA A 677 4.27 -166.44 1.12
CA ALA A 677 4.93 -165.24 0.59
C ALA A 677 3.98 -164.03 0.46
N SER A 678 2.66 -164.21 0.35
CA SER A 678 1.65 -163.13 0.32
C SER A 678 1.35 -162.51 1.68
N LEU A 679 1.70 -163.19 2.78
CA LEU A 679 1.71 -162.57 4.10
C LEU A 679 3.07 -161.89 4.39
N MET A 680 4.11 -162.08 3.55
CA MET A 680 5.51 -161.70 3.82
C MET A 680 6.34 -161.14 2.64
N GLY A 681 5.77 -160.67 1.53
CA GLY A 681 6.58 -160.19 0.39
C GLY A 681 5.83 -159.44 -0.70
N SER A 682 6.35 -158.27 -1.06
CA SER A 682 5.86 -157.29 -2.05
C SER A 682 4.54 -156.60 -1.65
N GLY A 683 4.52 -155.36 -1.20
CA GLY A 683 5.49 -154.28 -1.33
C GLY A 683 5.14 -153.41 -2.52
N MET A 684 4.76 -152.18 -2.26
CA MET A 684 5.21 -151.05 -3.06
C MET A 684 5.23 -149.85 -2.12
N LYS A 685 6.38 -149.59 -1.52
CA LYS A 685 7.63 -149.02 -2.07
C LYS A 685 7.59 -147.50 -1.91
N LEU A 686 8.52 -146.99 -1.10
CA LEU A 686 9.77 -146.33 -1.54
C LEU A 686 9.41 -145.07 -2.34
N VAL A 687 9.85 -143.87 -1.95
CA VAL A 687 11.27 -143.51 -1.91
C VAL A 687 11.46 -142.28 -0.99
N PRO A 688 12.49 -142.30 -0.13
CA PRO A 688 13.09 -141.13 0.52
C PRO A 688 14.33 -140.60 -0.23
N GLN A 689 14.69 -139.36 0.08
CA GLN A 689 16.02 -138.71 -0.01
C GLN A 689 16.80 -138.70 -1.34
N ASP A 690 17.14 -137.48 -1.78
CA ASP A 690 18.45 -137.12 -2.35
C ASP A 690 18.92 -135.87 -1.58
N SER A 691 19.85 -135.97 -0.62
CA SER A 691 21.30 -136.12 -0.71
C SER A 691 22.03 -134.84 -1.11
N GLY A 692 22.99 -134.43 -0.27
CA GLY A 692 23.77 -133.20 -0.44
C GLY A 692 24.40 -132.71 0.86
N THR A 693 25.38 -133.49 1.35
CA THR A 693 26.72 -133.11 1.86
C THR A 693 27.14 -131.62 2.08
N PRO A 694 28.20 -131.36 2.90
CA PRO A 694 28.26 -130.27 3.89
C PRO A 694 29.32 -129.16 3.54
N PRO A 695 30.06 -128.48 4.46
CA PRO A 695 30.16 -127.01 4.59
C PRO A 695 31.52 -126.41 4.07
N PRO A 696 32.13 -125.36 4.69
CA PRO A 696 32.59 -124.07 4.16
C PRO A 696 34.10 -124.08 3.72
N PRO A 697 34.92 -122.99 3.82
CA PRO A 697 34.87 -121.59 3.37
C PRO A 697 36.02 -121.25 2.37
N LYS A 698 36.05 -120.04 1.78
CA LYS A 698 37.21 -119.09 1.82
C LYS A 698 37.09 -117.94 0.80
N LYS A 699 37.48 -116.76 1.30
CA LYS A 699 38.23 -115.66 0.65
C LYS A 699 38.30 -115.69 -0.89
N SER A 700 37.77 -114.63 -1.50
CA SER A 700 38.49 -113.63 -2.33
C SER A 700 37.46 -112.75 -3.01
#